data_AF-A0A524NQC8-F1
#
_entry.id   AF-A0A524NQC8-F1
#
_cell.length_a   1.000
_cell.length_b   1.000
_cell.length_c   1.000
_cell.angle_alpha   90.00
_cell.angle_beta   90.00
_cell.angle_gamma   90.00
#
_symmetry.space_group_name_H-M   'P 1'
#
loop_
_entity.id
_entity.type
_entity.pdbx_description
1 polymer ?
#
loop_
_entity_poly.entity_id
_entity_poly.type
_entity_poly.pdbx_seq_one_letter_code
_entity_poly.pdbx_strand_id
1 'polypeptide(L)'
;MPNHRGTIIAAVAALVATIAVVGSAPAADVILNEYNAVDSSGFLGGAGSDVFWQQRAGNGDDWFELVVITDALDMRGWEIVVVNDAGEPTQESWSLTLSNHDVWFNLRSGTIITFSELLSNNADDYEPLVGSWWLNVKAAAGGSGTYVSVSCIAPACLPADANWKVSNNNSQITIKDDLGSVVFGPAGEGIQPTAGIGSTEIFKLEEDPTAAITPTSGYNDGTSSTFGAPNVFSAGTQQQNFSTLRSVVSYEPLTTVRINELLSHSDPAVDWVELYNASSDPIDIGGWYLSDSFANLTKNQIPMPTIVAAGDFVVFDATQLGFALSAPCGDELILSVGDGLAPTGPRDFVRFGPVENGATLGRAPDGHGHLRLARLATPSKGAANGGESVGPVVINEIMYNPLPPLGGVTIDPEFVELHNTSAAAVALFTDYGPDGIQPWKLSGGVDFEFPTGTTIAADGYLVVVNFDPGAAATDLADFRTIYGIDASVQIVGPYGGKLSNFGDAVRLRKPDTPDADGDVCGGIGNPSPYVPYVLIDEVSYFDFGDWPDAADGLGASLERIDGTANGSDAGNWAANKDNAGTPGGMNSTESPPNKDQQKCVNTMAKDFARVVKTQGKENANCIELGSKGDLADGVTIDTCLTLDGLARVAKAKTKTSTDFTKRCTGLGKGGVPKLPPFGPSDPEIISTAAVDEEGGLMHHGFGAVLDASILDAATDATGAKCQQLILKRLQKCEGTLLKDFAACLKSGLASASIDNARSLAQCLGSDVRGKVAAACDATSGRVRAEVAKSCSGKGVALDLAFPGCATTDEALTATCLDTAVRCRACQSVNAAFEAVGDCDALDNGSADASCPGP
;
A
#
# COMPACT_ATOMS: atom_id res chain seq x y z
N MET A 1 -61.40 67.01 26.02
CA MET A 1 -62.24 65.90 26.53
C MET A 1 -63.57 65.97 25.80
N PRO A 2 -64.22 64.86 25.39
CA PRO A 2 -63.96 63.44 25.69
C PRO A 2 -63.93 62.55 24.40
N ASN A 3 -63.16 61.46 24.35
CA ASN A 3 -63.49 60.03 24.67
C ASN A 3 -64.08 59.25 23.48
N HIS A 4 -63.40 58.16 23.06
CA HIS A 4 -63.68 56.73 23.38
C HIS A 4 -64.90 56.17 22.64
N ARG A 5 -65.00 54.91 22.23
CA ARG A 5 -64.19 53.68 22.20
C ARG A 5 -65.11 52.66 21.47
N GLY A 6 -64.52 51.73 20.71
CA GLY A 6 -65.18 50.53 20.20
C GLY A 6 -66.04 50.79 18.94
N THR A 7 -65.97 50.03 17.87
CA THR A 7 -65.63 48.60 17.72
C THR A 7 -65.37 48.37 16.23
N ILE A 8 -64.36 47.58 15.85
CA ILE A 8 -64.44 46.46 14.89
C ILE A 8 -63.04 45.85 14.76
N ILE A 9 -63.03 44.54 15.01
CA ILE A 9 -61.94 43.58 14.95
C ILE A 9 -61.71 43.21 13.48
N ALA A 10 -60.45 43.27 13.01
CA ALA A 10 -59.76 42.24 12.21
C ALA A 10 -58.59 42.84 11.39
N ALA A 11 -57.49 42.09 11.35
CA ALA A 11 -56.26 42.28 10.56
C ALA A 11 -55.21 43.26 11.12
N VAL A 12 -54.49 42.81 12.15
CA VAL A 12 -53.14 43.26 12.50
C VAL A 12 -52.15 42.22 11.98
N ALA A 13 -51.30 42.58 11.02
CA ALA A 13 -49.94 42.07 10.91
C ALA A 13 -49.10 42.98 10.00
N ALA A 14 -48.13 43.64 10.64
CA ALA A 14 -46.84 44.11 10.11
C ALA A 14 -46.83 45.12 8.94
N LEU A 15 -46.79 46.41 9.30
CA LEU A 15 -45.99 47.40 8.57
C LEU A 15 -45.11 48.13 9.60
N VAL A 16 -43.93 47.59 9.87
CA VAL A 16 -42.83 48.34 10.47
C VAL A 16 -41.83 48.60 9.36
N ALA A 17 -41.72 49.87 8.98
CA ALA A 17 -40.71 50.36 8.08
C ALA A 17 -39.33 50.21 8.73
N THR A 18 -38.52 49.29 8.23
CA THR A 18 -37.07 49.37 8.32
C THR A 18 -36.58 50.19 7.13
N ILE A 19 -36.12 51.40 7.42
CA ILE A 19 -35.18 52.11 6.56
C ILE A 19 -33.96 51.19 6.45
N ALA A 20 -33.79 50.54 5.31
CA ALA A 20 -32.56 49.84 5.00
C ALA A 20 -31.45 50.91 4.96
N VAL A 21 -30.59 50.86 5.97
CA VAL A 21 -29.22 51.33 5.84
C VAL A 21 -28.70 50.71 4.54
N VAL A 22 -28.11 51.52 3.66
CA VAL A 22 -27.32 51.02 2.53
C VAL A 22 -26.11 50.32 3.16
N GLY A 23 -26.33 49.09 3.62
CA GLY A 23 -25.27 48.17 3.96
C GLY A 23 -24.62 47.80 2.65
N SER A 24 -23.30 47.96 2.59
CA SER A 24 -22.47 47.25 1.63
C SER A 24 -23.02 45.83 1.45
N ALA A 25 -23.30 45.41 0.21
CA ALA A 25 -23.50 44.00 -0.07
C ALA A 25 -22.39 43.21 0.65
N PRO A 26 -22.68 42.07 1.30
CA PRO A 26 -21.62 41.23 1.83
C PRO A 26 -20.62 40.98 0.70
N ALA A 27 -19.33 41.06 1.02
CA ALA A 27 -18.30 40.64 0.08
C ALA A 27 -18.61 39.18 -0.31
N ALA A 28 -18.76 38.91 -1.60
CA ALA A 28 -18.96 37.54 -2.04
C ALA A 28 -17.70 36.74 -1.75
N ASP A 29 -17.82 35.60 -1.08
CA ASP A 29 -16.70 34.68 -0.84
C ASP A 29 -16.41 33.80 -2.06
N VAL A 30 -17.46 33.51 -2.85
CA VAL A 30 -17.45 32.75 -4.09
C VAL A 30 -18.49 33.34 -5.05
N ILE A 31 -18.23 33.35 -6.35
CA ILE A 31 -19.15 33.85 -7.37
C ILE A 31 -19.34 32.84 -8.50
N LEU A 32 -20.47 32.89 -9.20
CA LEU A 32 -20.68 32.16 -10.46
C LEU A 32 -19.79 32.78 -11.55
N ASN A 33 -19.17 31.96 -12.39
CA ASN A 33 -18.29 32.43 -13.45
C ASN A 33 -18.83 32.12 -14.85
N GLU A 34 -19.18 30.86 -15.11
CA GLU A 34 -19.83 30.44 -16.36
C GLU A 34 -20.62 29.13 -16.18
N TYR A 35 -21.53 28.83 -17.10
CA TYR A 35 -22.14 27.50 -17.23
C TYR A 35 -22.52 27.18 -18.66
N ASN A 36 -22.63 25.88 -18.97
CA ASN A 36 -22.98 25.40 -20.30
C ASN A 36 -24.48 25.54 -20.59
N ALA A 37 -24.82 26.12 -21.74
CA ALA A 37 -26.19 26.16 -22.25
C ALA A 37 -26.32 25.46 -23.61
N VAL A 38 -25.30 24.71 -24.06
CA VAL A 38 -25.33 23.97 -25.32
C VAL A 38 -26.22 22.75 -25.19
N ASP A 39 -27.18 22.58 -26.09
CA ASP A 39 -28.02 21.37 -26.15
C ASP A 39 -27.15 20.10 -26.26
N SER A 40 -27.54 19.03 -25.57
CA SER A 40 -26.82 17.74 -25.56
C SER A 40 -26.53 17.15 -26.95
N SER A 41 -27.31 17.50 -27.96
CA SER A 41 -27.09 17.11 -29.38
C SER A 41 -26.52 18.22 -30.27
N GLY A 42 -26.40 19.44 -29.74
CA GLY A 42 -25.89 20.63 -30.42
C GLY A 42 -24.38 20.79 -30.27
N PHE A 43 -23.81 21.73 -31.01
CA PHE A 43 -22.40 22.12 -30.88
C PHE A 43 -22.32 23.59 -30.52
N LEU A 44 -21.34 23.96 -29.71
CA LEU A 44 -21.01 25.35 -29.40
C LEU A 44 -20.91 26.17 -30.70
N GLY A 45 -21.71 27.23 -30.86
CA GLY A 45 -21.71 28.07 -32.07
C GLY A 45 -21.87 27.34 -33.42
N GLY A 46 -22.56 26.19 -33.47
CA GLY A 46 -22.90 25.49 -34.73
C GLY A 46 -21.79 24.64 -35.37
N ALA A 47 -20.62 24.52 -34.73
CA ALA A 47 -19.50 23.56 -34.95
C ALA A 47 -18.21 23.95 -34.18
N GLY A 48 -18.28 24.93 -33.28
CA GLY A 48 -17.16 25.41 -32.49
C GLY A 48 -16.62 24.37 -31.50
N SER A 49 -15.49 24.70 -30.91
CA SER A 49 -14.73 23.88 -29.98
C SER A 49 -14.16 24.75 -28.86
N ASP A 50 -13.98 24.20 -27.67
CA ASP A 50 -13.17 24.82 -26.63
C ASP A 50 -11.85 24.06 -26.40
N VAL A 51 -11.05 24.57 -25.46
CA VAL A 51 -9.69 24.08 -25.18
C VAL A 51 -9.68 22.73 -24.44
N PHE A 52 -10.78 22.36 -23.80
CA PHE A 52 -10.86 21.16 -22.96
C PHE A 52 -11.63 20.06 -23.68
N TRP A 53 -12.88 20.33 -24.06
CA TRP A 53 -13.81 19.40 -24.70
C TRP A 53 -13.60 19.26 -26.21
N GLN A 54 -12.85 20.18 -26.81
CA GLN A 54 -12.68 20.27 -28.26
C GLN A 54 -14.06 20.36 -28.95
N GLN A 55 -14.17 19.91 -30.20
CA GLN A 55 -15.45 19.91 -30.91
C GLN A 55 -16.24 18.65 -30.54
N ARG A 56 -17.24 18.79 -29.67
CA ARG A 56 -18.14 17.69 -29.29
C ARG A 56 -19.59 18.14 -29.15
N ALA A 57 -20.52 17.20 -29.35
CA ALA A 57 -21.93 17.44 -29.06
C ALA A 57 -22.13 17.67 -27.54
N GLY A 58 -23.01 18.60 -27.19
CA GLY A 58 -23.29 18.99 -25.81
C GLY A 58 -22.21 19.84 -25.14
N ASN A 59 -21.04 20.03 -25.76
CA ASN A 59 -19.90 20.75 -25.18
C ASN A 59 -19.56 20.35 -23.73
N GLY A 60 -19.56 19.04 -23.43
CA GLY A 60 -19.30 18.55 -22.08
C GLY A 60 -20.54 18.32 -21.23
N ASP A 61 -21.74 18.50 -21.81
CA ASP A 61 -23.04 18.26 -21.17
C ASP A 61 -23.21 19.16 -19.93
N ASP A 62 -23.57 18.66 -18.76
CA ASP A 62 -23.80 19.53 -17.61
C ASP A 62 -22.50 19.93 -16.88
N TRP A 63 -22.15 21.22 -16.95
CA TRP A 63 -21.04 21.83 -16.19
C TRP A 63 -21.24 23.33 -15.87
N PHE A 64 -20.68 23.79 -14.73
CA PHE A 64 -20.60 25.20 -14.35
C PHE A 64 -19.31 25.51 -13.59
N GLU A 65 -18.97 26.79 -13.49
CA GLU A 65 -17.77 27.28 -12.85
C GLU A 65 -18.05 28.32 -11.78
N LEU A 66 -17.26 28.24 -10.72
CA LEU A 66 -17.21 29.22 -9.65
C LEU A 66 -15.82 29.85 -9.56
N VAL A 67 -15.75 31.08 -9.06
CA VAL A 67 -14.48 31.73 -8.70
C VAL A 67 -14.45 32.00 -7.21
N VAL A 68 -13.39 31.54 -6.54
CA VAL A 68 -13.11 31.85 -5.13
C VAL A 68 -12.61 33.29 -5.03
N ILE A 69 -13.25 34.08 -4.19
CA ILE A 69 -12.90 35.50 -3.97
C ILE A 69 -12.12 35.67 -2.67
N THR A 70 -12.48 34.94 -1.62
CA THR A 70 -11.83 35.02 -0.31
C THR A 70 -10.63 34.07 -0.23
N ASP A 71 -9.47 34.58 0.21
CA ASP A 71 -8.28 33.74 0.39
C ASP A 71 -8.39 32.89 1.66
N ALA A 72 -7.83 31.68 1.62
CA ALA A 72 -7.94 30.68 2.69
C ALA A 72 -9.40 30.30 3.04
N LEU A 73 -10.27 30.24 2.04
CA LEU A 73 -11.68 29.91 2.22
C LEU A 73 -11.88 28.42 2.55
N ASP A 74 -12.75 28.13 3.51
CA ASP A 74 -13.21 26.78 3.82
C ASP A 74 -14.64 26.60 3.31
N MET A 75 -14.82 25.67 2.38
CA MET A 75 -16.10 25.35 1.75
C MET A 75 -16.63 23.96 2.15
N ARG A 76 -16.02 23.30 3.15
CA ARG A 76 -16.50 21.99 3.62
C ARG A 76 -17.95 22.10 4.11
N GLY A 77 -18.79 21.17 3.65
CA GLY A 77 -20.21 21.14 4.01
C GLY A 77 -21.11 22.18 3.33
N TRP A 78 -20.58 23.00 2.42
CA TRP A 78 -21.37 23.98 1.68
C TRP A 78 -22.34 23.31 0.70
N GLU A 79 -23.41 24.03 0.33
CA GLU A 79 -24.44 23.56 -0.58
C GLU A 79 -24.53 24.44 -1.83
N ILE A 80 -24.48 23.83 -3.01
CA ILE A 80 -24.76 24.49 -4.28
C ILE A 80 -26.09 23.97 -4.82
N VAL A 81 -27.06 24.87 -4.96
CA VAL A 81 -28.38 24.56 -5.51
C VAL A 81 -28.43 24.97 -6.98
N VAL A 82 -28.66 23.99 -7.85
CA VAL A 82 -28.81 24.18 -9.30
C VAL A 82 -30.30 24.05 -9.64
N VAL A 83 -30.85 25.03 -10.34
CA VAL A 83 -32.24 25.05 -10.80
C VAL A 83 -32.25 25.19 -12.31
N ASN A 84 -32.98 24.32 -12.99
CA ASN A 84 -33.28 24.45 -14.41
C ASN A 84 -34.76 24.82 -14.60
N ASP A 85 -35.10 25.55 -15.67
CA ASP A 85 -36.47 26.05 -15.91
C ASP A 85 -37.01 26.87 -14.72
N ALA A 86 -36.17 27.72 -14.12
CA ALA A 86 -36.52 28.44 -12.90
C ALA A 86 -37.80 29.30 -13.07
N GLY A 87 -38.77 29.11 -12.17
CA GLY A 87 -40.05 29.82 -12.21
C GLY A 87 -41.11 29.22 -13.14
N GLU A 88 -40.78 28.18 -13.92
CA GLU A 88 -41.69 27.50 -14.83
C GLU A 88 -42.32 26.23 -14.20
N PRO A 89 -43.46 25.73 -14.71
CA PRO A 89 -44.06 24.48 -14.24
C PRO A 89 -43.18 23.22 -14.45
N THR A 90 -42.17 23.31 -15.32
CA THR A 90 -41.21 22.24 -15.63
C THR A 90 -39.92 22.35 -14.81
N GLN A 91 -39.85 23.27 -13.85
CA GLN A 91 -38.66 23.51 -13.02
C GLN A 91 -38.11 22.20 -12.42
N GLU A 92 -36.82 21.98 -12.58
CA GLU A 92 -36.07 20.89 -11.95
C GLU A 92 -35.02 21.49 -10.98
N SER A 93 -34.66 20.79 -9.89
CA SER A 93 -33.75 21.36 -8.89
C SER A 93 -32.88 20.30 -8.21
N TRP A 94 -31.59 20.56 -8.11
CA TRP A 94 -30.59 19.66 -7.52
C TRP A 94 -29.79 20.39 -6.43
N SER A 95 -29.32 19.61 -5.45
CA SER A 95 -28.40 20.03 -4.40
C SER A 95 -27.09 19.27 -4.56
N LEU A 96 -26.00 20.03 -4.73
CA LEU A 96 -24.63 19.56 -4.73
C LEU A 96 -24.03 19.92 -3.37
N THR A 97 -23.87 18.95 -2.48
CA THR A 97 -23.29 19.16 -1.15
C THR A 97 -21.80 18.83 -1.17
N LEU A 98 -20.96 19.79 -0.78
CA LEU A 98 -19.52 19.60 -0.70
C LEU A 98 -19.17 18.76 0.54
N SER A 99 -18.29 17.78 0.38
CA SER A 99 -17.88 16.88 1.46
C SER A 99 -16.98 17.60 2.49
N ASN A 100 -16.60 16.88 3.54
CA ASN A 100 -15.61 17.36 4.52
C ASN A 100 -14.15 17.12 4.08
N HIS A 101 -13.90 16.83 2.80
CA HIS A 101 -12.55 16.58 2.29
C HIS A 101 -11.67 17.83 2.35
N ASP A 102 -10.38 17.65 2.63
CA ASP A 102 -9.41 18.74 2.82
C ASP A 102 -9.17 19.61 1.58
N VAL A 103 -9.59 19.16 0.39
CA VAL A 103 -9.50 19.97 -0.84
C VAL A 103 -10.37 21.23 -0.75
N TRP A 104 -11.47 21.16 0.02
CA TRP A 104 -12.38 22.29 0.24
C TRP A 104 -11.91 23.21 1.35
N PHE A 105 -10.84 22.84 2.05
CA PHE A 105 -10.23 23.66 3.08
C PHE A 105 -9.12 24.52 2.47
N ASN A 106 -9.03 25.78 2.90
CA ASN A 106 -7.95 26.70 2.51
C ASN A 106 -7.85 26.97 0.99
N LEU A 107 -9.00 27.08 0.32
CA LEU A 107 -9.08 27.51 -1.06
C LEU A 107 -8.55 28.95 -1.21
N ARG A 108 -7.81 29.21 -2.27
CA ARG A 108 -7.06 30.43 -2.51
C ARG A 108 -7.89 31.39 -3.36
N SER A 109 -7.73 32.68 -3.11
CA SER A 109 -8.41 33.70 -3.90
C SER A 109 -7.96 33.65 -5.36
N GLY A 110 -8.91 33.60 -6.28
CA GLY A 110 -8.68 33.49 -7.71
C GLY A 110 -8.59 32.05 -8.25
N THR A 111 -8.90 31.06 -7.43
CA THR A 111 -9.14 29.67 -7.86
C THR A 111 -10.45 29.59 -8.65
N ILE A 112 -10.43 28.92 -9.79
CA ILE A 112 -11.65 28.50 -10.51
C ILE A 112 -11.99 27.08 -10.08
N ILE A 113 -13.25 26.86 -9.70
CA ILE A 113 -13.77 25.53 -9.37
C ILE A 113 -14.78 25.17 -10.44
N THR A 114 -14.53 24.11 -11.19
CA THR A 114 -15.41 23.68 -12.30
C THR A 114 -16.09 22.39 -11.91
N PHE A 115 -17.42 22.40 -11.80
CA PHE A 115 -18.22 21.19 -11.56
C PHE A 115 -18.71 20.65 -12.89
N SER A 116 -18.47 19.37 -13.16
CA SER A 116 -18.94 18.73 -14.40
C SER A 116 -19.34 17.28 -14.16
N GLU A 117 -20.36 16.81 -14.87
CA GLU A 117 -20.77 15.41 -14.78
C GLU A 117 -19.84 14.45 -15.58
N LEU A 118 -19.10 14.97 -16.57
CA LEU A 118 -18.37 14.17 -17.57
C LEU A 118 -16.83 14.14 -17.41
N LEU A 119 -16.31 14.51 -16.24
CA LEU A 119 -14.87 14.40 -15.96
C LEU A 119 -14.41 12.94 -15.85
N SER A 120 -13.18 12.67 -16.29
CA SER A 120 -12.55 11.35 -16.26
C SER A 120 -12.08 10.94 -14.86
N ASN A 121 -11.76 11.92 -14.00
CA ASN A 121 -11.33 11.79 -12.61
C ASN A 121 -12.33 12.49 -11.66
N ASN A 122 -12.20 12.28 -10.34
CA ASN A 122 -13.11 12.88 -9.34
C ASN A 122 -12.76 14.32 -8.98
N ALA A 123 -11.47 14.66 -8.95
CA ALA A 123 -10.99 16.03 -8.95
C ALA A 123 -9.59 16.10 -9.58
N ASP A 124 -9.23 17.24 -10.17
CA ASP A 124 -7.86 17.56 -10.57
C ASP A 124 -7.00 18.03 -9.38
N ASP A 125 -5.67 17.99 -9.53
CA ASP A 125 -4.72 18.47 -8.54
C ASP A 125 -4.83 20.00 -8.35
N TYR A 126 -5.32 20.39 -7.18
CA TYR A 126 -5.41 21.77 -6.77
C TYR A 126 -4.10 22.23 -6.11
N GLU A 127 -3.22 22.84 -6.90
CA GLU A 127 -1.93 23.36 -6.45
C GLU A 127 -1.65 24.80 -6.94
N PRO A 128 -2.33 25.82 -6.37
CA PRO A 128 -2.22 27.21 -6.82
C PRO A 128 -0.80 27.77 -6.64
N LEU A 129 -0.01 27.18 -5.74
CA LEU A 129 1.37 27.57 -5.46
C LEU A 129 2.37 27.23 -6.58
N VAL A 130 2.04 26.26 -7.45
CA VAL A 130 2.84 25.94 -8.65
C VAL A 130 2.11 26.34 -9.94
N GLY A 131 1.06 27.14 -9.83
CA GLY A 131 0.30 27.69 -10.95
C GLY A 131 -0.95 26.91 -11.35
N SER A 132 -1.32 25.85 -10.63
CA SER A 132 -2.58 25.11 -10.82
C SER A 132 -3.72 25.79 -10.05
N TRP A 133 -4.32 26.82 -10.67
CA TRP A 133 -5.40 27.64 -10.07
C TRP A 133 -6.80 27.09 -10.35
N TRP A 134 -6.90 25.85 -10.78
CA TRP A 134 -8.14 25.25 -11.29
C TRP A 134 -8.41 23.97 -10.52
N LEU A 135 -9.64 23.82 -10.03
CA LEU A 135 -10.12 22.64 -9.33
C LEU A 135 -11.34 22.12 -10.10
N ASN A 136 -11.12 21.17 -11.00
CA ASN A 136 -12.21 20.52 -11.72
C ASN A 136 -12.73 19.37 -10.86
N VAL A 137 -14.03 19.29 -10.63
CA VAL A 137 -14.67 18.32 -9.71
C VAL A 137 -15.80 17.60 -10.43
N LYS A 138 -15.75 16.27 -10.37
CA LYS A 138 -16.80 15.44 -10.95
C LYS A 138 -18.03 15.46 -10.06
N ALA A 139 -19.13 15.95 -10.61
CA ALA A 139 -20.43 16.00 -9.96
C ALA A 139 -21.43 15.16 -10.77
N ALA A 140 -21.38 13.84 -10.66
CA ALA A 140 -22.35 12.95 -11.31
C ALA A 140 -22.99 12.03 -10.27
N ALA A 141 -24.25 11.64 -10.44
CA ALA A 141 -24.98 10.84 -9.45
C ALA A 141 -24.33 9.49 -9.10
N GLY A 142 -23.61 8.89 -10.04
CA GLY A 142 -22.86 7.65 -9.86
C GLY A 142 -21.35 7.83 -9.64
N GLY A 143 -20.85 9.08 -9.65
CA GLY A 143 -19.45 9.45 -9.40
C GLY A 143 -19.25 10.35 -8.17
N SER A 144 -20.35 10.75 -7.51
CA SER A 144 -20.35 11.64 -6.35
C SER A 144 -20.06 10.85 -5.06
N GLY A 145 -19.03 11.22 -4.31
CA GLY A 145 -18.62 10.53 -3.09
C GLY A 145 -17.51 11.23 -2.31
N THR A 146 -16.32 11.37 -2.88
CA THR A 146 -15.15 11.94 -2.17
C THR A 146 -15.26 13.45 -1.97
N TYR A 147 -15.69 14.20 -2.99
CA TYR A 147 -15.63 15.67 -3.00
C TYR A 147 -17.01 16.34 -2.97
N VAL A 148 -17.99 15.79 -3.68
CA VAL A 148 -19.33 16.34 -3.76
C VAL A 148 -20.34 15.18 -3.78
N SER A 149 -21.50 15.38 -3.17
CA SER A 149 -22.67 14.50 -3.28
C SER A 149 -23.80 15.22 -4.00
N VAL A 150 -24.38 14.59 -5.02
CA VAL A 150 -25.50 15.17 -5.79
C VAL A 150 -26.81 14.55 -5.31
N SER A 151 -27.81 15.38 -5.02
CA SER A 151 -29.15 14.93 -4.67
C SER A 151 -30.23 15.74 -5.37
N CYS A 152 -31.30 15.04 -5.76
CA CYS A 152 -32.49 15.67 -6.34
C CYS A 152 -33.36 16.30 -5.24
N ILE A 153 -33.82 17.53 -5.45
CA ILE A 153 -34.74 18.22 -4.55
C ILE A 153 -36.18 18.02 -5.05
N ALA A 154 -36.89 17.06 -4.43
CA ALA A 154 -38.30 16.78 -4.74
C ALA A 154 -39.22 17.99 -4.44
N PRO A 155 -40.31 18.20 -5.21
CA PRO A 155 -40.96 17.24 -6.11
C PRO A 155 -40.50 17.25 -7.57
N ALA A 156 -39.44 17.98 -7.92
CA ALA A 156 -39.33 18.56 -9.26
C ALA A 156 -38.29 17.94 -10.23
N CYS A 157 -37.43 17.01 -9.79
CA CYS A 157 -36.67 16.13 -10.70
C CYS A 157 -37.11 14.67 -10.52
N LEU A 158 -37.18 13.90 -11.61
CA LEU A 158 -37.48 12.48 -11.52
C LEU A 158 -36.24 11.73 -11.01
N PRO A 159 -36.38 10.67 -10.19
CA PRO A 159 -35.23 9.83 -9.80
C PRO A 159 -34.47 9.18 -10.97
N ALA A 160 -35.04 9.20 -12.18
CA ALA A 160 -34.39 8.75 -13.41
C ALA A 160 -33.47 9.81 -14.05
N ASP A 161 -33.62 11.08 -13.68
CA ASP A 161 -32.78 12.22 -14.07
C ASP A 161 -31.72 12.48 -12.99
N ALA A 162 -30.92 11.46 -12.71
CA ALA A 162 -30.05 11.46 -11.54
C ALA A 162 -28.94 12.53 -11.60
N ASN A 163 -28.49 12.91 -12.80
CA ASN A 163 -27.54 14.01 -12.99
C ASN A 163 -28.26 15.36 -13.04
N TRP A 164 -27.61 16.38 -12.47
CA TRP A 164 -28.12 17.75 -12.40
C TRP A 164 -28.01 18.44 -13.76
N LYS A 165 -28.87 19.43 -14.03
CA LYS A 165 -28.93 20.06 -15.36
C LYS A 165 -28.70 21.57 -15.35
N VAL A 166 -27.98 22.05 -16.35
CA VAL A 166 -27.89 23.44 -16.79
C VAL A 166 -28.23 23.54 -18.27
N SER A 167 -28.89 24.62 -18.69
CA SER A 167 -29.39 24.78 -20.05
C SER A 167 -29.61 26.25 -20.41
N ASN A 168 -30.18 26.46 -21.59
CA ASN A 168 -30.58 27.76 -22.11
C ASN A 168 -32.02 28.16 -21.71
N ASN A 169 -32.59 27.50 -20.69
CA ASN A 169 -33.93 27.78 -20.21
C ASN A 169 -33.91 28.19 -18.72
N ASN A 170 -33.60 29.46 -18.45
CA ASN A 170 -33.66 30.04 -17.10
C ASN A 170 -32.89 29.23 -16.04
N SER A 171 -31.73 28.65 -16.39
CA SER A 171 -30.90 27.94 -15.41
C SER A 171 -30.28 28.92 -14.42
N GLN A 172 -30.36 28.61 -13.12
CA GLN A 172 -29.93 29.47 -12.03
C GLN A 172 -29.18 28.65 -10.97
N ILE A 173 -28.11 29.24 -10.42
CA ILE A 173 -27.26 28.64 -9.40
C ILE A 173 -27.27 29.51 -8.15
N THR A 174 -27.47 28.88 -6.98
CA THR A 174 -27.40 29.50 -5.65
C THR A 174 -26.39 28.77 -4.79
N ILE A 175 -25.48 29.51 -4.16
CA ILE A 175 -24.40 28.99 -3.30
C ILE A 175 -24.74 29.33 -1.86
N LYS A 176 -24.67 28.34 -0.97
CA LYS A 176 -24.92 28.49 0.46
C LYS A 176 -23.74 27.96 1.27
N ASP A 177 -23.47 28.61 2.40
CA ASP A 177 -22.52 28.11 3.40
C ASP A 177 -23.05 26.86 4.13
N ASP A 178 -22.23 26.31 5.01
CA ASP A 178 -22.54 25.14 5.84
C ASP A 178 -23.70 25.37 6.84
N LEU A 179 -24.03 26.64 7.10
CA LEU A 179 -25.17 27.06 7.92
C LEU A 179 -26.45 27.28 7.09
N GLY A 180 -26.37 27.13 5.77
CA GLY A 180 -27.46 27.34 4.82
C GLY A 180 -27.73 28.81 4.48
N SER A 181 -26.83 29.74 4.82
CA SER A 181 -26.92 31.15 4.44
C SER A 181 -26.50 31.31 2.98
N VAL A 182 -27.23 32.12 2.21
CA VAL A 182 -26.87 32.40 0.81
C VAL A 182 -25.61 33.27 0.77
N VAL A 183 -24.55 32.72 0.19
CA VAL A 183 -23.26 33.40 -0.06
C VAL A 183 -23.32 34.14 -1.40
N PHE A 184 -23.92 33.52 -2.42
CA PHE A 184 -24.07 34.10 -3.75
C PHE A 184 -25.26 33.50 -4.50
N GLY A 185 -25.94 34.30 -5.31
CA GLY A 185 -27.06 33.87 -6.15
C GLY A 185 -28.47 34.18 -5.59
N PRO A 186 -29.55 33.74 -6.28
CA PRO A 186 -29.51 33.01 -7.55
C PRO A 186 -28.89 33.86 -8.67
N ALA A 187 -27.97 33.28 -9.42
CA ALA A 187 -27.33 33.89 -10.60
C ALA A 187 -27.51 32.96 -11.80
N GLY A 188 -27.74 33.52 -12.97
CA GLY A 188 -28.05 32.75 -14.18
C GLY A 188 -29.05 33.43 -15.10
N GLU A 189 -29.47 32.73 -16.15
CA GLU A 189 -30.51 33.23 -17.06
C GLU A 189 -31.84 33.44 -16.32
N GLY A 190 -32.54 34.53 -16.67
CA GLY A 190 -33.75 34.96 -15.98
C GLY A 190 -33.47 35.88 -14.78
N ILE A 191 -32.21 35.92 -14.30
CA ILE A 191 -31.72 36.96 -13.38
C ILE A 191 -30.95 38.02 -14.16
N GLN A 192 -29.84 37.64 -14.79
CA GLN A 192 -29.05 38.49 -15.67
C GLN A 192 -28.14 37.59 -16.54
N PRO A 193 -28.28 37.58 -17.88
CA PRO A 193 -29.27 38.33 -18.63
C PRO A 193 -30.69 37.82 -18.34
N THR A 194 -31.68 38.71 -18.48
CA THR A 194 -33.09 38.38 -18.19
C THR A 194 -33.69 37.41 -19.22
N ALA A 195 -33.12 37.32 -20.41
CA ALA A 195 -33.36 36.30 -21.43
C ALA A 195 -32.28 36.43 -22.52
N GLY A 196 -32.04 35.37 -23.29
CA GLY A 196 -31.29 35.46 -24.54
C GLY A 196 -30.13 34.50 -24.66
N ILE A 197 -29.96 33.57 -23.73
CA ILE A 197 -29.01 32.48 -23.89
C ILE A 197 -29.63 31.46 -24.88
N GLY A 198 -28.93 31.17 -25.97
CA GLY A 198 -29.31 30.19 -26.97
C GLY A 198 -28.72 28.82 -26.70
N SER A 199 -29.28 27.78 -27.32
CA SER A 199 -28.86 26.39 -27.12
C SER A 199 -27.53 25.98 -27.79
N THR A 200 -26.75 26.97 -28.20
CA THR A 200 -25.41 26.82 -28.77
C THR A 200 -24.39 27.74 -28.08
N GLU A 201 -24.72 28.25 -26.89
CA GLU A 201 -24.00 29.32 -26.21
C GLU A 201 -23.63 28.93 -24.77
N ILE A 202 -22.80 29.76 -24.16
CA ILE A 202 -22.34 29.68 -22.77
C ILE A 202 -22.86 30.91 -22.05
N PHE A 203 -23.44 30.71 -20.86
CA PHE A 203 -23.67 31.81 -19.93
C PHE A 203 -22.34 32.16 -19.26
N LYS A 204 -21.92 33.42 -19.28
CA LYS A 204 -20.61 33.81 -18.72
C LYS A 204 -20.62 35.18 -18.10
N LEU A 205 -19.76 35.38 -17.10
CA LEU A 205 -19.39 36.69 -16.58
C LEU A 205 -18.42 37.37 -17.57
N GLU A 206 -18.80 38.55 -18.07
CA GLU A 206 -17.98 39.38 -18.97
C GLU A 206 -17.28 40.55 -18.24
N GLU A 207 -16.84 40.30 -17.00
CA GLU A 207 -16.12 41.25 -16.15
C GLU A 207 -15.05 40.54 -15.31
N ASP A 208 -14.07 41.29 -14.80
CA ASP A 208 -13.05 40.74 -13.90
C ASP A 208 -13.67 40.29 -12.57
N PRO A 209 -13.31 39.11 -12.05
CA PRO A 209 -13.87 38.60 -10.80
C PRO A 209 -13.37 39.41 -9.61
N THR A 210 -14.31 39.89 -8.79
CA THR A 210 -14.03 40.64 -7.55
C THR A 210 -15.14 40.43 -6.52
N ALA A 211 -14.91 40.81 -5.26
CA ALA A 211 -15.94 40.83 -4.22
C ALA A 211 -17.12 41.78 -4.50
N ALA A 212 -17.03 42.63 -5.53
CA ALA A 212 -18.10 43.53 -5.95
C ALA A 212 -19.06 42.91 -6.96
N ILE A 213 -18.74 41.72 -7.50
CA ILE A 213 -19.64 41.00 -8.41
C ILE A 213 -20.90 40.59 -7.66
N THR A 214 -22.05 40.80 -8.31
CA THR A 214 -23.36 40.40 -7.80
C THR A 214 -24.05 39.51 -8.83
N PRO A 215 -25.14 38.82 -8.47
CA PRO A 215 -25.93 38.05 -9.45
C PRO A 215 -26.50 38.86 -10.63
N THR A 216 -26.45 40.20 -10.56
CA THR A 216 -26.90 41.10 -11.63
C THR A 216 -25.76 41.87 -12.31
N SER A 217 -24.52 41.44 -12.12
CA SER A 217 -23.34 41.97 -12.85
C SER A 217 -23.39 41.63 -14.34
N GLY A 218 -22.37 42.02 -15.12
CA GLY A 218 -22.29 41.84 -16.58
C GLY A 218 -22.18 40.40 -17.06
N TYR A 219 -23.11 39.53 -16.65
CA TYR A 219 -23.32 38.24 -17.27
C TYR A 219 -24.02 38.39 -18.62
N ASN A 220 -23.58 37.62 -19.60
CA ASN A 220 -24.13 37.63 -20.96
C ASN A 220 -23.96 36.29 -21.68
N ASP A 221 -24.53 36.20 -22.89
CA ASP A 221 -24.33 35.12 -23.85
C ASP A 221 -22.92 35.14 -24.47
N GLY A 222 -22.30 33.97 -24.58
CA GLY A 222 -21.01 33.81 -25.23
C GLY A 222 -20.98 32.61 -26.19
N THR A 223 -20.38 32.82 -27.37
CA THR A 223 -20.21 31.77 -28.39
C THR A 223 -18.92 30.96 -28.25
N SER A 224 -18.18 31.17 -27.16
CA SER A 224 -16.94 30.46 -26.80
C SER A 224 -17.01 29.98 -25.35
N SER A 225 -16.40 28.84 -25.07
CA SER A 225 -16.23 28.26 -23.72
C SER A 225 -14.75 28.33 -23.34
N THR A 226 -14.48 28.47 -22.03
CA THR A 226 -13.11 28.50 -21.51
C THR A 226 -12.77 27.31 -20.64
N PHE A 227 -13.74 26.67 -19.97
CA PHE A 227 -13.62 25.43 -19.20
C PHE A 227 -12.29 25.24 -18.45
N GLY A 228 -12.32 25.45 -17.14
CA GLY A 228 -11.17 25.42 -16.24
C GLY A 228 -10.20 26.57 -16.50
N ALA A 229 -10.64 27.67 -17.12
CA ALA A 229 -9.76 28.78 -17.50
C ALA A 229 -10.49 30.14 -17.45
N PRO A 230 -9.75 31.28 -17.39
CA PRO A 230 -10.34 32.60 -17.30
C PRO A 230 -11.21 32.93 -18.52
N ASN A 231 -12.41 33.47 -18.29
CA ASN A 231 -13.35 33.77 -19.37
C ASN A 231 -12.72 34.72 -20.39
N VAL A 232 -13.00 34.44 -21.66
CA VAL A 232 -12.73 35.34 -22.76
C VAL A 232 -14.06 35.90 -23.26
N PHE A 233 -14.13 37.24 -23.35
CA PHE A 233 -15.34 37.99 -23.67
C PHE A 233 -15.03 39.14 -24.64
N SER A 234 -16.05 39.95 -24.98
CA SER A 234 -15.94 41.02 -25.99
C SER A 234 -15.41 40.49 -27.34
N ALA A 235 -16.04 39.44 -27.84
CA ALA A 235 -15.69 38.75 -29.10
C ALA A 235 -14.22 38.31 -29.18
N GLY A 236 -13.64 37.85 -28.07
CA GLY A 236 -12.27 37.34 -28.03
C GLY A 236 -11.19 38.36 -27.69
N THR A 237 -11.56 39.61 -27.42
CA THR A 237 -10.58 40.71 -27.25
C THR A 237 -10.21 41.00 -25.80
N GLN A 238 -11.00 40.48 -24.84
CA GLN A 238 -10.74 40.64 -23.41
C GLN A 238 -10.75 39.27 -22.73
N GLN A 239 -9.85 39.11 -21.76
CA GLN A 239 -9.76 37.93 -20.90
C GLN A 239 -9.82 38.41 -19.46
N GLN A 240 -10.55 37.68 -18.61
CA GLN A 240 -10.64 37.98 -17.18
C GLN A 240 -9.26 38.07 -16.53
N ASN A 241 -9.08 39.10 -15.74
CA ASN A 241 -7.85 39.38 -15.04
C ASN A 241 -7.94 38.95 -13.56
N PHE A 242 -7.30 37.84 -13.24
CA PHE A 242 -7.21 37.31 -11.88
C PHE A 242 -6.05 37.90 -11.07
N SER A 243 -5.24 38.80 -11.63
CA SER A 243 -4.01 39.27 -10.98
C SER A 243 -4.27 39.87 -9.60
N THR A 244 -5.35 40.61 -9.40
CA THR A 244 -5.69 41.18 -8.08
C THR A 244 -6.02 40.09 -7.06
N LEU A 245 -6.85 39.11 -7.41
CA LEU A 245 -7.22 37.99 -6.53
C LEU A 245 -5.99 37.11 -6.21
N ARG A 246 -5.21 36.78 -7.23
CA ARG A 246 -3.99 35.96 -7.12
C ARG A 246 -2.78 36.73 -6.57
N SER A 247 -2.85 38.06 -6.50
CA SER A 247 -1.82 38.90 -5.86
C SER A 247 -1.82 38.80 -4.34
N VAL A 248 -2.85 38.21 -3.74
CA VAL A 248 -2.97 38.08 -2.27
C VAL A 248 -1.89 37.15 -1.67
N VAL A 249 -1.22 36.28 -2.45
CA VAL A 249 0.14 35.82 -2.10
C VAL A 249 0.94 35.54 -3.38
N SER A 250 1.58 36.57 -3.94
CA SER A 250 2.62 36.36 -4.97
C SER A 250 3.98 36.11 -4.34
N TYR A 251 4.28 34.88 -3.96
CA TYR A 251 5.68 34.54 -3.72
C TYR A 251 6.01 33.09 -4.04
N GLU A 252 7.10 32.96 -4.78
CA GLU A 252 7.78 31.69 -5.07
C GLU A 252 8.06 30.91 -3.78
N PRO A 253 7.86 29.57 -3.78
CA PRO A 253 8.36 28.72 -2.71
C PRO A 253 9.84 28.99 -2.45
N LEU A 254 10.26 29.04 -1.18
CA LEU A 254 11.69 29.08 -0.88
C LEU A 254 12.31 27.77 -1.36
N THR A 255 13.30 27.87 -2.24
CA THR A 255 14.17 26.73 -2.63
C THR A 255 15.54 26.82 -1.96
N THR A 256 15.82 27.92 -1.25
CA THR A 256 17.11 28.20 -0.62
C THR A 256 17.09 27.91 0.88
N VAL A 257 16.23 28.55 1.67
CA VAL A 257 16.07 28.24 3.10
C VAL A 257 14.80 27.42 3.31
N ARG A 258 14.95 26.20 3.82
CA ARG A 258 13.85 25.23 3.95
C ARG A 258 13.71 24.77 5.39
N ILE A 259 12.49 24.43 5.81
CA ILE A 259 12.25 23.59 6.98
C ILE A 259 12.90 22.24 6.70
N ASN A 260 13.86 21.83 7.53
CA ASN A 260 14.70 20.67 7.26
C ASN A 260 14.39 19.48 8.15
N GLU A 261 14.24 19.71 9.45
CA GLU A 261 13.97 18.67 10.44
C GLU A 261 13.17 19.27 11.60
N LEU A 262 12.29 18.48 12.21
CA LEU A 262 11.61 18.85 13.44
C LEU A 262 11.49 17.67 14.41
N LEU A 263 11.53 17.99 15.69
CA LEU A 263 11.15 17.12 16.80
C LEU A 263 9.92 17.73 17.47
N SER A 264 8.77 17.05 17.37
CA SER A 264 7.51 17.51 17.95
C SER A 264 7.08 16.76 19.20
N HIS A 265 7.65 15.58 19.46
CA HIS A 265 7.37 14.75 20.64
C HIS A 265 8.69 14.41 21.33
N SER A 266 8.96 15.08 22.45
CA SER A 266 10.33 15.14 22.97
C SER A 266 10.51 14.76 24.44
N ASP A 267 9.50 14.27 25.16
CA ASP A 267 9.58 14.09 26.62
C ASP A 267 10.76 13.22 27.11
N PRO A 268 11.64 13.74 28.02
CA PRO A 268 11.56 15.02 28.76
C PRO A 268 12.37 16.18 28.12
N ALA A 269 12.89 16.01 26.91
CA ALA A 269 13.54 17.07 26.14
C ALA A 269 12.55 18.13 25.65
N VAL A 270 13.02 19.04 24.79
CA VAL A 270 12.22 20.15 24.24
C VAL A 270 12.11 19.99 22.73
N ASP A 271 10.93 20.34 22.21
CA ASP A 271 10.67 20.38 20.77
C ASP A 271 11.61 21.37 20.10
N TRP A 272 11.90 21.12 18.83
CA TRP A 272 12.70 22.02 18.03
C TRP A 272 12.41 21.89 16.55
N VAL A 273 12.71 22.97 15.84
CA VAL A 273 12.61 23.10 14.40
C VAL A 273 13.98 23.50 13.87
N GLU A 274 14.40 22.86 12.79
CA GLU A 274 15.62 23.18 12.06
C GLU A 274 15.29 23.73 10.67
N LEU A 275 16.01 24.78 10.29
CA LEU A 275 16.05 25.28 8.93
C LEU A 275 17.42 25.02 8.30
N TYR A 276 17.44 24.74 7.00
CA TYR A 276 18.65 24.50 6.22
C TYR A 276 18.77 25.50 5.07
N ASN A 277 19.97 26.05 4.88
CA ASN A 277 20.30 26.89 3.72
C ASN A 277 20.94 26.03 2.59
N ALA A 278 20.13 25.62 1.62
CA ALA A 278 20.53 24.87 0.44
C ALA A 278 21.28 25.69 -0.63
N SER A 279 21.48 27.00 -0.41
CA SER A 279 22.19 27.86 -1.37
C SER A 279 23.71 27.82 -1.20
N SER A 280 24.43 28.38 -2.18
CA SER A 280 25.89 28.52 -2.14
C SER A 280 26.38 29.76 -1.39
N ASP A 281 25.47 30.59 -0.87
CA ASP A 281 25.79 31.87 -0.22
C ASP A 281 25.16 31.94 1.18
N PRO A 282 25.76 32.70 2.13
CA PRO A 282 25.11 32.95 3.42
C PRO A 282 23.83 33.78 3.26
N ILE A 283 22.77 33.42 3.98
CA ILE A 283 21.48 34.11 3.96
C ILE A 283 21.15 34.66 5.35
N ASP A 284 20.84 35.96 5.44
CA ASP A 284 20.27 36.56 6.65
C ASP A 284 18.75 36.34 6.66
N ILE A 285 18.31 35.49 7.58
CA ILE A 285 16.90 35.18 7.84
C ILE A 285 16.35 35.97 9.03
N GLY A 286 17.12 36.90 9.58
CA GLY A 286 16.64 37.80 10.62
C GLY A 286 15.40 38.57 10.16
N GLY A 287 14.36 38.59 11.00
CA GLY A 287 13.08 39.25 10.70
C GLY A 287 12.06 38.40 9.97
N TRP A 288 12.41 37.17 9.59
CA TRP A 288 11.48 36.14 9.11
C TRP A 288 10.64 35.59 10.27
N TYR A 289 9.65 34.76 9.95
CA TYR A 289 8.72 34.23 10.95
C TYR A 289 8.55 32.71 10.87
N LEU A 290 8.39 32.09 12.03
CA LEU A 290 7.94 30.71 12.21
C LEU A 290 6.55 30.70 12.87
N SER A 291 5.71 29.76 12.45
CA SER A 291 4.38 29.57 13.02
C SER A 291 3.91 28.13 12.88
N ASP A 292 3.13 27.67 13.85
CA ASP A 292 2.29 26.46 13.85
C ASP A 292 0.83 26.75 13.44
N SER A 293 0.56 27.85 12.74
CA SER A 293 -0.79 28.19 12.29
C SER A 293 -0.84 29.10 11.07
N PHE A 294 -1.47 28.67 9.98
CA PHE A 294 -1.81 29.54 8.84
C PHE A 294 -2.72 30.69 9.23
N ALA A 295 -3.56 30.52 10.25
CA ALA A 295 -4.42 31.57 10.78
C ALA A 295 -3.62 32.69 11.49
N ASN A 296 -2.37 32.42 11.88
CA ASN A 296 -1.50 33.42 12.49
C ASN A 296 -0.03 33.19 12.12
N LEU A 297 0.44 33.82 11.05
CA LEU A 297 1.82 33.72 10.56
C LEU A 297 2.86 34.50 11.41
N THR A 298 2.43 35.21 12.45
CA THR A 298 3.29 36.14 13.21
C THR A 298 3.72 35.64 14.58
N LYS A 299 3.49 34.36 14.89
CA LYS A 299 3.72 33.77 16.22
C LYS A 299 5.16 33.91 16.71
N ASN A 300 6.14 33.60 15.86
CA ASN A 300 7.56 33.75 16.18
C ASN A 300 8.28 34.60 15.14
N GLN A 301 8.97 35.65 15.56
CA GLN A 301 9.87 36.41 14.70
C GLN A 301 11.33 36.04 14.99
N ILE A 302 12.07 35.66 13.95
CA ILE A 302 13.48 35.29 14.05
C ILE A 302 14.32 36.55 14.37
N PRO A 303 15.19 36.53 15.39
CA PRO A 303 15.94 37.71 15.83
C PRO A 303 16.87 38.35 14.77
N MET A 304 16.88 39.68 14.82
CA MET A 304 17.80 40.64 14.19
C MET A 304 19.28 40.62 14.66
N PRO A 305 20.35 40.24 13.92
CA PRO A 305 20.44 39.46 12.68
C PRO A 305 20.55 37.94 12.95
N THR A 306 20.15 37.11 11.98
CA THR A 306 20.35 35.65 12.02
C THR A 306 20.84 35.18 10.66
N ILE A 307 22.15 34.95 10.54
CA ILE A 307 22.79 34.56 9.28
C ILE A 307 23.07 33.06 9.29
N VAL A 308 22.52 32.35 8.30
CA VAL A 308 22.78 30.92 8.06
C VAL A 308 23.80 30.81 6.93
N ALA A 309 24.95 30.17 7.19
CA ALA A 309 25.97 29.99 6.17
C ALA A 309 25.49 29.06 5.04
N ALA A 310 26.20 29.08 3.90
CA ALA A 310 25.90 28.21 2.78
C ALA A 310 26.03 26.73 3.17
N GLY A 311 24.99 25.92 2.94
CA GLY A 311 24.96 24.51 3.32
C GLY A 311 24.95 24.27 4.84
N ASP A 312 24.53 25.26 5.63
CA ASP A 312 24.51 25.20 7.09
C ASP A 312 23.08 25.22 7.66
N PHE A 313 22.97 24.91 8.95
CA PHE A 313 21.71 24.69 9.66
C PHE A 313 21.50 25.74 10.75
N VAL A 314 20.25 26.02 11.08
CA VAL A 314 19.88 26.82 12.25
C VAL A 314 18.70 26.16 12.96
N VAL A 315 18.78 26.11 14.29
CA VAL A 315 17.81 25.40 15.13
C VAL A 315 17.13 26.35 16.09
N PHE A 316 15.81 26.21 16.21
CA PHE A 316 14.95 26.92 17.15
C PHE A 316 14.26 25.91 18.06
N ASP A 317 14.55 25.97 19.36
CA ASP A 317 13.83 25.14 20.33
C ASP A 317 12.51 25.77 20.80
N ALA A 318 11.69 25.01 21.53
CA ALA A 318 10.40 25.46 22.05
C ALA A 318 10.48 26.79 22.85
N THR A 319 11.61 27.06 23.52
CA THR A 319 11.80 28.31 24.27
C THR A 319 12.02 29.50 23.34
N GLN A 320 12.65 29.27 22.20
CA GLN A 320 12.89 30.28 21.18
C GLN A 320 11.66 30.47 20.28
N LEU A 321 10.89 29.41 20.02
CA LEU A 321 9.67 29.44 19.19
C LEU A 321 8.52 30.19 19.87
N GLY A 322 8.32 30.01 21.17
CA GLY A 322 7.20 30.64 21.89
C GLY A 322 5.83 30.05 21.55
N PHE A 323 5.80 28.91 20.84
CA PHE A 323 4.67 28.01 20.64
C PHE A 323 5.16 26.56 20.79
N ALA A 324 4.23 25.62 20.98
CA ALA A 324 4.53 24.19 21.07
C ALA A 324 3.98 23.47 19.83
N LEU A 325 4.64 22.38 19.42
CA LEU A 325 4.13 21.53 18.35
C LEU A 325 3.27 20.43 18.97
N SER A 326 2.09 20.17 18.40
CA SER A 326 1.17 19.17 18.97
C SER A 326 1.56 17.72 18.61
N ALA A 327 2.46 17.12 19.40
CA ALA A 327 2.86 15.71 19.28
C ALA A 327 1.71 14.70 19.09
N PRO A 328 0.67 14.67 19.94
CA PRO A 328 -0.34 13.60 19.89
C PRO A 328 -1.32 13.76 18.72
N CYS A 329 -1.41 14.94 18.12
CA CYS A 329 -2.42 15.26 17.10
C CYS A 329 -1.81 15.50 15.71
N GLY A 330 -0.50 15.74 15.67
CA GLY A 330 0.11 16.39 14.52
C GLY A 330 -0.09 17.90 14.56
N ASP A 331 0.62 18.60 13.67
CA ASP A 331 0.58 20.04 13.55
C ASP A 331 0.93 20.51 12.13
N GLU A 332 0.88 21.81 11.94
CA GLU A 332 1.51 22.48 10.80
C GLU A 332 2.72 23.29 11.25
N LEU A 333 3.66 23.51 10.33
CA LEU A 333 4.80 24.38 10.56
C LEU A 333 5.03 25.20 9.31
N ILE A 334 5.14 26.50 9.48
CA ILE A 334 5.18 27.49 8.42
C ILE A 334 6.39 28.41 8.62
N LEU A 335 7.21 28.54 7.58
CA LEU A 335 8.26 29.54 7.44
C LEU A 335 7.77 30.66 6.53
N SER A 336 7.79 31.90 7.03
CA SER A 336 7.41 33.09 6.28
C SER A 336 8.57 34.09 6.20
N VAL A 337 8.85 34.61 5.01
CA VAL A 337 9.88 35.66 4.84
C VAL A 337 9.34 36.99 5.36
N GLY A 338 10.18 37.80 6.02
CA GLY A 338 9.80 39.10 6.53
C GLY A 338 11.00 40.04 6.66
N ASP A 339 10.74 41.34 6.80
CA ASP A 339 11.75 42.39 6.96
C ASP A 339 11.83 42.93 8.40
N GLY A 340 11.22 42.23 9.36
CA GLY A 340 11.11 42.70 10.74
C GLY A 340 9.79 43.41 11.08
N LEU A 341 8.97 43.77 10.09
CA LEU A 341 7.70 44.48 10.32
C LEU A 341 6.48 43.57 10.15
N ALA A 342 6.44 42.80 9.07
CA ALA A 342 5.37 41.84 8.81
C ALA A 342 5.86 40.68 7.92
N PRO A 343 5.28 39.47 8.06
CA PRO A 343 5.54 38.40 7.13
C PRO A 343 4.93 38.76 5.77
N THR A 344 5.65 38.39 4.73
CA THR A 344 5.20 38.53 3.35
C THR A 344 4.33 37.34 2.91
N GLY A 345 4.03 36.40 3.83
CA GLY A 345 3.27 35.17 3.59
C GLY A 345 4.10 33.90 3.75
N PRO A 346 3.47 32.71 3.74
CA PRO A 346 4.16 31.42 3.88
C PRO A 346 5.06 31.17 2.66
N ARG A 347 6.19 30.49 2.88
CA ARG A 347 7.23 30.26 1.86
C ARG A 347 7.78 28.85 1.82
N ASP A 348 7.86 28.21 2.98
CA ASP A 348 8.00 26.77 3.12
C ASP A 348 7.09 26.34 4.26
N PHE A 349 6.46 25.18 4.12
CA PHE A 349 5.58 24.67 5.16
C PHE A 349 5.49 23.16 5.07
N VAL A 350 5.18 22.54 6.21
CA VAL A 350 4.97 21.10 6.34
C VAL A 350 3.77 20.86 7.24
N ARG A 351 3.03 19.78 6.96
CA ARG A 351 2.03 19.22 7.87
C ARG A 351 2.47 17.83 8.27
N PHE A 352 2.24 17.48 9.53
CA PHE A 352 2.61 16.19 10.05
C PHE A 352 1.55 15.68 11.02
N GLY A 353 1.41 14.35 11.09
CA GLY A 353 0.58 13.68 12.08
C GLY A 353 1.36 13.38 13.36
N PRO A 354 0.83 12.50 14.23
CA PRO A 354 1.53 12.08 15.43
C PRO A 354 2.89 11.45 15.15
N VAL A 355 3.84 11.67 16.04
CA VAL A 355 5.23 11.19 15.94
C VAL A 355 5.61 10.48 17.24
N GLU A 356 6.37 9.37 17.15
CA GLU A 356 6.89 8.67 18.32
C GLU A 356 7.83 9.58 19.14
N ASN A 357 7.82 9.42 20.46
CA ASN A 357 8.70 10.18 21.34
C ASN A 357 10.18 10.01 20.95
N GLY A 358 10.86 11.13 20.72
CA GLY A 358 12.28 11.21 20.34
C GLY A 358 12.57 10.95 18.87
N ALA A 359 11.57 10.59 18.05
CA ALA A 359 11.73 10.48 16.61
C ALA A 359 11.55 11.85 15.93
N THR A 360 12.33 12.11 14.90
CA THR A 360 12.24 13.34 14.11
C THR A 360 11.63 13.09 12.75
N LEU A 361 10.99 14.13 12.23
CA LEU A 361 10.58 14.20 10.83
C LEU A 361 11.54 15.15 10.10
N GLY A 362 12.04 14.78 8.94
CA GLY A 362 12.94 15.62 8.17
C GLY A 362 12.96 15.33 6.67
N ARG A 363 13.68 16.19 5.95
CA ARG A 363 13.96 16.06 4.51
C ARG A 363 15.20 15.21 4.31
N ALA A 364 15.11 14.14 3.54
CA ALA A 364 16.25 13.31 3.19
C ALA A 364 16.30 13.16 1.66
N PRO A 365 17.25 13.79 0.94
CA PRO A 365 18.35 14.63 1.41
C PRO A 365 17.93 16.03 1.93
N ASP A 366 18.84 16.72 2.64
CA ASP A 366 18.62 18.05 3.23
C ASP A 366 18.09 19.07 2.22
N GLY A 367 17.05 19.81 2.60
CA GLY A 367 16.44 20.85 1.76
C GLY A 367 15.74 20.36 0.48
N HIS A 368 15.73 19.06 0.20
CA HIS A 368 15.12 18.48 -0.99
C HIS A 368 13.68 17.97 -0.74
N GLY A 369 12.92 17.86 -1.83
CA GLY A 369 11.67 17.10 -1.88
C GLY A 369 10.43 17.77 -1.27
N HIS A 370 9.31 17.08 -1.44
CA HIS A 370 7.99 16.99 -0.80
C HIS A 370 7.48 18.08 0.16
N LEU A 371 6.15 18.29 0.16
CA LEU A 371 5.40 19.07 1.17
C LEU A 371 5.26 18.33 2.53
N ARG A 372 5.71 17.08 2.61
CA ARG A 372 5.68 16.24 3.81
C ARG A 372 7.10 15.86 4.23
N LEU A 373 7.32 15.75 5.54
CA LEU A 373 8.58 15.25 6.10
C LEU A 373 8.50 13.74 6.34
N ALA A 374 9.60 13.04 6.09
CA ALA A 374 9.74 11.61 6.36
C ALA A 374 10.31 11.40 7.77
N ARG A 375 9.98 10.26 8.41
CA ARG A 375 10.59 9.90 9.69
C ARG A 375 12.07 9.58 9.45
N LEU A 376 12.99 10.20 10.19
CA LEU A 376 14.42 9.95 10.03
C LEU A 376 14.87 8.73 10.86
N ALA A 377 15.90 8.03 10.38
CA ALA A 377 16.48 6.89 11.09
C ALA A 377 17.16 7.31 12.42
N THR A 378 17.73 8.50 12.45
CA THR A 378 18.34 9.10 13.64
C THR A 378 18.15 10.61 13.61
N PRO A 379 17.78 11.26 14.74
CA PRO A 379 17.76 12.71 14.83
C PRO A 379 19.11 13.35 14.49
N SER A 380 19.08 14.44 13.73
CA SER A 380 20.28 15.07 13.14
C SER A 380 20.46 16.54 13.52
N LYS A 381 19.82 17.01 14.58
CA LYS A 381 19.89 18.39 15.11
C LYS A 381 21.24 19.09 14.91
N GLY A 382 21.26 20.09 14.03
CA GLY A 382 22.41 20.94 13.69
C GLY A 382 23.42 20.27 12.74
N ALA A 383 23.04 19.21 12.04
CA ALA A 383 23.87 18.44 11.13
C ALA A 383 23.04 17.90 9.96
N ALA A 384 23.73 17.37 8.93
CA ALA A 384 23.07 16.79 7.77
C ALA A 384 22.15 15.62 8.15
N ASN A 385 20.95 15.60 7.56
CA ASN A 385 19.98 14.54 7.79
C ASN A 385 20.52 13.19 7.30
N GLY A 386 20.23 12.16 8.08
CA GLY A 386 20.45 10.77 7.69
C GLY A 386 19.43 10.28 6.66
N GLY A 387 19.45 8.97 6.40
CA GLY A 387 18.39 8.33 5.63
C GLY A 387 17.05 8.31 6.37
N GLU A 388 15.98 8.15 5.60
CA GLU A 388 14.65 7.91 6.13
C GLU A 388 14.59 6.57 6.89
N SER A 389 13.76 6.50 7.92
CA SER A 389 13.42 5.27 8.60
C SER A 389 12.22 4.63 7.91
N VAL A 390 12.47 3.55 7.17
CA VAL A 390 11.44 2.71 6.55
C VAL A 390 11.29 1.41 7.34
N GLY A 391 10.05 0.97 7.58
CA GLY A 391 9.74 -0.28 8.27
C GLY A 391 9.74 -0.19 9.81
N PRO A 392 9.83 -1.32 10.53
CA PRO A 392 10.19 -2.65 10.03
C PRO A 392 9.09 -3.35 9.23
N VAL A 393 7.83 -2.91 9.36
CA VAL A 393 6.71 -3.40 8.55
C VAL A 393 6.39 -2.36 7.49
N VAL A 394 6.29 -2.79 6.23
CA VAL A 394 6.07 -1.94 5.06
C VAL A 394 4.89 -2.43 4.25
N ILE A 395 4.24 -1.52 3.52
CA ILE A 395 3.26 -1.86 2.49
C ILE A 395 4.07 -2.37 1.29
N ASN A 396 3.81 -3.62 0.91
CA ASN A 396 4.66 -4.37 -0.02
C ASN A 396 4.01 -4.56 -1.40
N GLU A 397 2.72 -4.84 -1.42
CA GLU A 397 1.98 -5.12 -2.64
C GLU A 397 0.53 -4.61 -2.51
N ILE A 398 -0.01 -4.02 -3.56
CA ILE A 398 -1.40 -3.56 -3.63
C ILE A 398 -2.03 -4.09 -4.92
N MET A 399 -3.12 -4.84 -4.78
CA MET A 399 -4.00 -5.16 -5.89
C MET A 399 -5.23 -4.26 -5.84
N TYR A 400 -5.20 -3.16 -6.59
CA TYR A 400 -6.27 -2.15 -6.58
C TYR A 400 -7.23 -2.23 -7.78
N ASN A 401 -6.87 -2.98 -8.83
CA ASN A 401 -7.74 -3.17 -10.00
C ASN A 401 -7.58 -4.59 -10.59
N PRO A 402 -8.06 -5.63 -9.88
CA PRO A 402 -7.94 -7.01 -10.33
C PRO A 402 -8.77 -7.28 -11.59
N LEU A 403 -8.42 -8.34 -12.32
CA LEU A 403 -9.25 -8.80 -13.44
C LEU A 403 -10.67 -9.17 -12.97
N PRO A 404 -11.71 -8.88 -13.78
CA PRO A 404 -13.06 -9.32 -13.48
C PRO A 404 -13.11 -10.83 -13.24
N PRO A 405 -13.81 -11.32 -12.20
CA PRO A 405 -13.88 -12.73 -11.90
C PRO A 405 -14.38 -13.55 -13.09
N LEU A 406 -13.63 -14.57 -13.51
CA LEU A 406 -14.07 -15.52 -14.53
C LEU A 406 -15.06 -16.53 -13.91
N GLY A 407 -16.24 -16.64 -14.51
CA GLY A 407 -17.21 -17.75 -14.37
C GLY A 407 -17.31 -18.44 -13.01
N GLY A 408 -18.16 -17.92 -12.11
CA GLY A 408 -18.59 -18.61 -10.88
C GLY A 408 -18.00 -18.06 -9.58
N VAL A 409 -16.94 -17.26 -9.67
CA VAL A 409 -16.33 -16.53 -8.55
C VAL A 409 -17.02 -15.16 -8.42
N THR A 410 -17.43 -14.78 -7.21
CA THR A 410 -18.13 -13.51 -6.94
C THR A 410 -17.36 -12.53 -6.07
N ILE A 411 -16.18 -12.92 -5.57
CA ILE A 411 -15.35 -12.05 -4.75
C ILE A 411 -14.65 -10.99 -5.61
N ASP A 412 -14.39 -9.84 -5.01
CA ASP A 412 -13.50 -8.82 -5.54
C ASP A 412 -12.11 -9.06 -4.93
N PRO A 413 -11.14 -9.63 -5.67
CA PRO A 413 -9.91 -10.16 -5.10
C PRO A 413 -8.84 -9.07 -4.87
N GLU A 414 -9.27 -7.87 -4.51
CA GLU A 414 -8.40 -6.78 -4.04
C GLU A 414 -7.74 -7.14 -2.71
N PHE A 415 -6.51 -6.67 -2.52
CA PHE A 415 -5.78 -6.86 -1.26
C PHE A 415 -4.71 -5.79 -1.07
N VAL A 416 -4.32 -5.63 0.20
CA VAL A 416 -3.10 -4.93 0.61
C VAL A 416 -2.21 -5.95 1.31
N GLU A 417 -0.94 -6.04 0.90
CA GLU A 417 0.05 -6.88 1.56
C GLU A 417 1.04 -6.04 2.39
N LEU A 418 1.34 -6.54 3.58
CA LEU A 418 2.41 -6.04 4.43
C LEU A 418 3.58 -7.03 4.47
N HIS A 419 4.81 -6.51 4.45
CA HIS A 419 6.04 -7.29 4.64
C HIS A 419 6.81 -6.81 5.86
N ASN A 420 7.30 -7.74 6.69
CA ASN A 420 8.19 -7.44 7.80
C ASN A 420 9.65 -7.61 7.39
N THR A 421 10.30 -6.52 7.02
CA THR A 421 11.71 -6.46 6.58
C THR A 421 12.74 -6.77 7.69
N SER A 422 12.30 -6.99 8.94
CA SER A 422 13.21 -7.21 10.06
C SER A 422 13.49 -8.70 10.33
N ALA A 423 14.63 -8.98 10.96
CA ALA A 423 15.03 -10.33 11.36
C ALA A 423 14.31 -10.84 12.63
N ALA A 424 13.29 -10.14 13.11
CA ALA A 424 12.48 -10.53 14.27
C ALA A 424 11.00 -10.47 13.89
N ALA A 425 10.18 -11.30 14.54
CA ALA A 425 8.74 -11.22 14.37
C ALA A 425 8.20 -9.88 14.94
N VAL A 426 7.24 -9.27 14.23
CA VAL A 426 6.60 -8.01 14.63
C VAL A 426 5.13 -8.25 14.94
N ALA A 427 4.73 -7.94 16.17
CA ALA A 427 3.33 -7.92 16.56
C ALA A 427 2.67 -6.62 16.05
N LEU A 428 1.50 -6.74 15.40
CA LEU A 428 0.71 -5.59 14.93
C LEU A 428 -0.24 -5.06 16.01
N PHE A 429 0.27 -5.00 17.23
CA PHE A 429 -0.35 -4.36 18.39
C PHE A 429 0.75 -3.90 19.35
N THR A 430 0.42 -3.02 20.28
CA THR A 430 1.32 -2.60 21.36
C THR A 430 0.60 -2.74 22.70
N ASP A 431 1.26 -3.41 23.65
CA ASP A 431 0.79 -3.56 25.02
C ASP A 431 1.41 -2.45 25.88
N TYR A 432 0.59 -1.50 26.30
CA TYR A 432 0.97 -0.39 27.18
C TYR A 432 0.80 -0.75 28.66
N GLY A 433 0.59 -2.02 28.99
CA GLY A 433 0.43 -2.51 30.35
C GLY A 433 -0.87 -1.99 30.97
N PRO A 434 -0.84 -1.11 31.99
CA PRO A 434 -2.06 -0.56 32.60
C PRO A 434 -2.98 0.17 31.62
N ASP A 435 -2.42 0.77 30.55
CA ASP A 435 -3.16 1.56 29.56
C ASP A 435 -3.73 0.69 28.42
N GLY A 436 -3.55 -0.63 28.51
CA GLY A 436 -4.18 -1.62 27.65
C GLY A 436 -3.41 -1.94 26.36
N ILE A 437 -4.01 -2.82 25.56
CA ILE A 437 -3.47 -3.28 24.28
C ILE A 437 -4.14 -2.47 23.17
N GLN A 438 -3.33 -1.82 22.33
CA GLN A 438 -3.80 -1.05 21.18
C GLN A 438 -3.35 -1.72 19.88
N PRO A 439 -4.25 -1.95 18.90
CA PRO A 439 -3.89 -2.55 17.61
C PRO A 439 -3.18 -1.54 16.72
N TRP A 440 -2.37 -2.02 15.76
CA TRP A 440 -1.99 -1.21 14.60
C TRP A 440 -3.19 -1.05 13.67
N LYS A 441 -3.12 -0.14 12.71
CA LYS A 441 -4.17 0.01 11.71
C LYS A 441 -3.69 0.39 10.31
N LEU A 442 -4.49 0.03 9.31
CA LEU A 442 -4.51 0.65 7.99
C LEU A 442 -5.54 1.78 7.97
N SER A 443 -5.24 2.83 7.20
CA SER A 443 -6.14 3.97 6.96
C SER A 443 -5.95 4.57 5.57
N GLY A 444 -6.94 5.31 5.08
CA GLY A 444 -6.94 5.96 3.77
C GLY A 444 -7.99 5.33 2.85
N GLY A 445 -7.56 4.73 1.74
CA GLY A 445 -8.45 3.97 0.83
C GLY A 445 -9.08 2.73 1.47
N VAL A 446 -8.39 2.18 2.48
CA VAL A 446 -8.87 1.08 3.31
C VAL A 446 -8.68 1.41 4.78
N ASP A 447 -9.61 0.94 5.62
CA ASP A 447 -9.58 1.07 7.06
C ASP A 447 -9.59 -0.33 7.71
N PHE A 448 -8.58 -0.65 8.52
CA PHE A 448 -8.49 -1.95 9.18
C PHE A 448 -7.73 -1.85 10.49
N GLU A 449 -8.33 -2.30 11.59
CA GLU A 449 -7.63 -2.50 12.85
C GLU A 449 -7.18 -3.96 12.96
N PHE A 450 -5.88 -4.18 13.16
CA PHE A 450 -5.34 -5.54 13.22
C PHE A 450 -5.82 -6.25 14.48
N PRO A 451 -6.36 -7.48 14.38
CA PRO A 451 -6.75 -8.25 15.55
C PRO A 451 -5.60 -8.42 16.55
N THR A 452 -5.90 -8.34 17.85
CA THR A 452 -4.91 -8.56 18.90
C THR A 452 -4.38 -10.01 18.80
N GLY A 453 -3.05 -10.15 18.74
CA GLY A 453 -2.38 -11.44 18.45
C GLY A 453 -1.85 -11.59 17.03
N THR A 454 -2.22 -10.70 16.10
CA THR A 454 -1.65 -10.67 14.74
C THR A 454 -0.15 -10.40 14.81
N THR A 455 0.66 -11.32 14.29
CA THR A 455 2.12 -11.22 14.26
C THR A 455 2.62 -11.59 12.88
N ILE A 456 3.50 -10.78 12.31
CA ILE A 456 4.22 -11.11 11.08
C ILE A 456 5.57 -11.72 11.49
N ALA A 457 5.90 -12.91 10.98
CA ALA A 457 7.20 -13.55 11.23
C ALA A 457 8.37 -12.66 10.73
N ALA A 458 9.59 -12.96 11.16
CA ALA A 458 10.78 -12.33 10.59
C ALA A 458 10.80 -12.58 9.07
N ASP A 459 11.00 -11.52 8.27
CA ASP A 459 10.92 -11.57 6.80
C ASP A 459 9.59 -12.10 6.23
N GLY A 460 8.53 -12.12 7.06
CA GLY A 460 7.23 -12.69 6.72
C GLY A 460 6.29 -11.67 6.06
N TYR A 461 5.21 -12.21 5.47
CA TYR A 461 4.18 -11.45 4.78
C TYR A 461 2.81 -11.61 5.46
N LEU A 462 1.96 -10.60 5.35
CA LEU A 462 0.57 -10.60 5.82
C LEU A 462 -0.33 -9.99 4.76
N VAL A 463 -1.35 -10.74 4.35
CA VAL A 463 -2.32 -10.27 3.34
C VAL A 463 -3.59 -9.78 4.03
N VAL A 464 -4.05 -8.59 3.69
CA VAL A 464 -5.27 -7.97 4.19
C VAL A 464 -6.30 -7.88 3.05
N VAL A 465 -7.49 -8.45 3.26
CA VAL A 465 -8.56 -8.59 2.23
C VAL A 465 -9.87 -7.92 2.64
N ASN A 466 -10.77 -7.69 1.69
CA ASN A 466 -12.07 -7.04 1.89
C ASN A 466 -13.19 -7.95 2.46
N PHE A 467 -12.91 -9.23 2.73
CA PHE A 467 -13.85 -10.19 3.30
C PHE A 467 -13.33 -10.77 4.63
N ASP A 468 -14.22 -11.31 5.47
CA ASP A 468 -13.82 -12.00 6.71
C ASP A 468 -13.37 -13.44 6.40
N PRO A 469 -12.06 -13.76 6.46
CA PRO A 469 -11.58 -15.10 6.14
C PRO A 469 -12.04 -16.18 7.14
N GLY A 470 -12.42 -15.80 8.36
CA GLY A 470 -12.97 -16.71 9.38
C GLY A 470 -14.45 -17.02 9.17
N ALA A 471 -15.21 -16.10 8.57
CA ALA A 471 -16.64 -16.27 8.31
C ALA A 471 -16.96 -16.69 6.87
N ALA A 472 -16.11 -16.37 5.89
CA ALA A 472 -16.33 -16.59 4.46
C ALA A 472 -15.36 -17.64 3.88
N ALA A 473 -15.53 -18.90 4.27
CA ALA A 473 -14.63 -19.99 3.87
C ALA A 473 -14.56 -20.23 2.34
N THR A 474 -15.67 -20.01 1.62
CA THR A 474 -15.69 -20.11 0.14
C THR A 474 -14.86 -18.99 -0.48
N ASP A 475 -15.05 -17.75 -0.02
CA ASP A 475 -14.32 -16.57 -0.51
C ASP A 475 -12.81 -16.72 -0.26
N LEU A 476 -12.44 -17.24 0.91
CA LEU A 476 -11.04 -17.57 1.22
C LEU A 476 -10.48 -18.65 0.27
N ALA A 477 -11.23 -19.70 -0.02
CA ALA A 477 -10.80 -20.76 -0.94
C ALA A 477 -10.64 -20.25 -2.37
N ASP A 478 -11.57 -19.40 -2.83
CA ASP A 478 -11.52 -18.77 -4.14
C ASP A 478 -10.33 -17.81 -4.24
N PHE A 479 -10.13 -16.94 -3.25
CA PHE A 479 -8.99 -16.01 -3.21
C PHE A 479 -7.65 -16.75 -3.26
N ARG A 480 -7.50 -17.81 -2.47
CA ARG A 480 -6.31 -18.67 -2.50
C ARG A 480 -6.12 -19.36 -3.85
N THR A 481 -7.21 -19.74 -4.52
CA THR A 481 -7.16 -20.35 -5.85
C THR A 481 -6.75 -19.34 -6.92
N ILE A 482 -7.27 -18.11 -6.87
CA ILE A 482 -6.96 -17.03 -7.83
C ILE A 482 -5.46 -16.74 -7.84
N TYR A 483 -4.86 -16.59 -6.66
CA TYR A 483 -3.45 -16.18 -6.52
C TYR A 483 -2.48 -17.34 -6.23
N GLY A 484 -2.97 -18.58 -6.14
CA GLY A 484 -2.17 -19.76 -5.83
C GLY A 484 -1.48 -19.69 -4.47
N ILE A 485 -2.23 -19.31 -3.42
CA ILE A 485 -1.71 -19.04 -2.08
C ILE A 485 -1.82 -20.27 -1.17
N ASP A 486 -0.69 -20.72 -0.62
CA ASP A 486 -0.62 -21.85 0.30
C ASP A 486 -1.34 -21.59 1.63
N ALA A 487 -1.98 -22.62 2.20
CA ALA A 487 -2.78 -22.57 3.41
C ALA A 487 -2.05 -21.96 4.64
N SER A 488 -0.72 -21.99 4.67
CA SER A 488 0.10 -21.38 5.73
C SER A 488 0.19 -19.85 5.67
N VAL A 489 -0.07 -19.23 4.52
CA VAL A 489 -0.05 -17.76 4.39
C VAL A 489 -1.17 -17.17 5.25
N GLN A 490 -0.80 -16.22 6.09
CA GLN A 490 -1.73 -15.53 6.95
C GLN A 490 -2.54 -14.49 6.16
N ILE A 491 -3.86 -14.61 6.22
CA ILE A 491 -4.82 -13.70 5.58
C ILE A 491 -5.75 -13.16 6.67
N VAL A 492 -5.92 -11.84 6.72
CA VAL A 492 -6.80 -11.15 7.68
C VAL A 492 -7.75 -10.22 6.95
N GLY A 493 -8.91 -9.94 7.56
CA GLY A 493 -9.96 -9.11 6.99
C GLY A 493 -11.23 -9.19 7.83
N PRO A 494 -12.32 -8.52 7.43
CA PRO A 494 -12.41 -7.64 6.27
C PRO A 494 -11.86 -6.24 6.61
N TYR A 495 -11.08 -5.64 5.70
CA TYR A 495 -10.90 -4.20 5.74
C TYR A 495 -12.19 -3.48 5.30
N GLY A 496 -12.45 -2.32 5.89
CA GLY A 496 -13.47 -1.37 5.41
C GLY A 496 -12.92 -0.46 4.31
N GLY A 497 -13.80 0.18 3.56
CA GLY A 497 -13.42 0.97 2.38
C GLY A 497 -13.26 0.10 1.12
N LYS A 498 -12.70 0.69 0.07
CA LYS A 498 -12.39 0.04 -1.20
C LYS A 498 -11.23 0.79 -1.86
N LEU A 499 -10.26 0.05 -2.38
CA LEU A 499 -9.15 0.62 -3.13
C LEU A 499 -9.68 1.23 -4.43
N SER A 500 -9.35 2.49 -4.68
CA SER A 500 -9.73 3.19 -5.91
C SER A 500 -8.94 2.67 -7.11
N ASN A 501 -9.66 2.29 -8.17
CA ASN A 501 -9.06 1.91 -9.46
C ASN A 501 -8.25 3.04 -10.12
N PHE A 502 -8.42 4.29 -9.68
CA PHE A 502 -7.74 5.47 -10.25
C PHE A 502 -6.51 5.91 -9.44
N GLY A 503 -6.47 5.56 -8.15
CA GLY A 503 -5.45 6.06 -7.23
C GLY A 503 -6.02 6.30 -5.84
N ASP A 504 -5.22 6.00 -4.84
CA ASP A 504 -5.58 6.06 -3.43
C ASP A 504 -4.34 6.15 -2.54
N ALA A 505 -4.54 6.45 -1.26
CA ALA A 505 -3.49 6.41 -0.25
C ALA A 505 -3.73 5.27 0.75
N VAL A 506 -2.73 4.41 0.95
CA VAL A 506 -2.74 3.38 1.98
C VAL A 506 -1.68 3.73 3.02
N ARG A 507 -2.08 3.78 4.29
CA ARG A 507 -1.23 4.21 5.41
C ARG A 507 -1.21 3.17 6.50
N LEU A 508 -0.01 2.67 6.82
CA LEU A 508 0.21 1.82 7.98
C LEU A 508 0.53 2.69 9.20
N ARG A 509 -0.25 2.52 10.27
CA ARG A 509 -0.10 3.29 11.50
C ARG A 509 0.05 2.41 12.72
N LYS A 510 0.98 2.81 13.58
CA LYS A 510 1.25 2.19 14.88
C LYS A 510 0.67 3.09 15.99
N PRO A 511 -0.02 2.53 17.00
CA PRO A 511 -0.47 3.32 18.13
C PRO A 511 0.74 3.78 18.95
N ASP A 512 0.68 4.99 19.51
CA ASP A 512 1.57 5.46 20.56
C ASP A 512 0.86 5.37 21.93
N THR A 513 1.58 5.74 22.99
CA THR A 513 1.11 5.72 24.38
C THR A 513 -0.24 6.46 24.49
N PRO A 514 -1.30 5.81 25.01
CA PRO A 514 -2.59 6.46 25.22
C PRO A 514 -2.47 7.69 26.12
N ASP A 515 -3.01 8.82 25.67
CA ASP A 515 -3.12 10.03 26.44
C ASP A 515 -4.43 10.01 27.25
N ALA A 516 -4.30 10.18 28.56
CA ALA A 516 -5.44 10.22 29.48
C ALA A 516 -6.34 11.45 29.23
N ASP A 517 -5.77 12.55 28.73
CA ASP A 517 -6.45 13.80 28.48
C ASP A 517 -7.09 13.79 27.08
N GLY A 518 -8.38 13.45 27.01
CA GLY A 518 -9.15 13.37 25.75
C GLY A 518 -9.45 14.70 25.05
N ASP A 519 -8.75 15.80 25.39
CA ASP A 519 -9.05 17.18 24.94
C ASP A 519 -7.91 17.81 24.10
N VAL A 520 -6.79 17.10 23.89
CA VAL A 520 -5.56 17.69 23.30
C VAL A 520 -5.67 17.94 21.79
N CYS A 521 -6.54 17.22 21.07
CA CYS A 521 -6.67 17.31 19.60
C CYS A 521 -7.84 18.15 19.07
N GLY A 522 -8.34 19.12 19.85
CA GLY A 522 -9.15 20.21 19.29
C GLY A 522 -10.68 20.10 19.36
N GLY A 523 -11.24 19.55 20.44
CA GLY A 523 -12.65 19.82 20.79
C GLY A 523 -13.39 18.74 21.57
N ILE A 524 -14.49 19.17 22.20
CA ILE A 524 -15.43 18.34 22.97
C ILE A 524 -15.90 17.16 22.12
N GLY A 525 -15.52 15.93 22.47
CA GLY A 525 -16.07 14.72 21.83
C GLY A 525 -15.09 13.58 21.55
N ASN A 526 -13.78 13.77 21.70
CA ASN A 526 -12.84 12.65 21.57
C ASN A 526 -12.96 11.68 22.75
N PRO A 527 -12.93 10.35 22.49
CA PRO A 527 -12.96 9.36 23.56
C PRO A 527 -11.69 9.48 24.40
N SER A 528 -11.86 9.54 25.73
CA SER A 528 -10.75 9.38 26.68
C SER A 528 -10.66 7.90 27.07
N PRO A 529 -9.46 7.28 27.01
CA PRO A 529 -8.18 7.87 26.59
C PRO A 529 -8.07 8.02 25.06
N TYR A 530 -7.35 9.05 24.60
CA TYR A 530 -7.02 9.25 23.19
C TYR A 530 -5.77 8.44 22.85
N VAL A 531 -5.75 7.76 21.71
CA VAL A 531 -4.60 6.96 21.26
C VAL A 531 -4.02 7.60 20.00
N PRO A 532 -2.84 8.24 20.07
CA PRO A 532 -2.16 8.76 18.88
C PRO A 532 -1.76 7.60 17.95
N TYR A 533 -1.79 7.83 16.63
CA TYR A 533 -1.39 6.83 15.64
C TYR A 533 -0.32 7.38 14.71
N VAL A 534 0.92 6.94 14.94
CA VAL A 534 2.11 7.35 14.20
C VAL A 534 2.16 6.65 12.85
N LEU A 535 2.48 7.40 11.81
CA LEU A 535 2.65 6.86 10.46
C LEU A 535 3.96 6.08 10.37
N ILE A 536 3.88 4.80 9.99
CA ILE A 536 5.03 3.91 9.81
C ILE A 536 5.41 3.80 8.34
N ASP A 537 4.42 3.65 7.47
CA ASP A 537 4.62 3.58 6.03
C ASP A 537 3.39 4.11 5.29
N GLU A 538 3.60 4.63 4.08
CA GLU A 538 2.56 5.23 3.25
C GLU A 538 2.90 5.05 1.77
N VAL A 539 1.87 4.75 0.99
CA VAL A 539 1.90 4.78 -0.47
C VAL A 539 0.66 5.53 -0.95
N SER A 540 0.87 6.49 -1.85
CA SER A 540 -0.19 7.19 -2.57
C SER A 540 -0.03 6.85 -4.04
N TYR A 541 -0.69 5.80 -4.50
CA TYR A 541 -0.58 5.31 -5.86
C TYR A 541 -1.61 5.98 -6.77
N PHE A 542 -1.33 5.98 -8.07
CA PHE A 542 -2.22 6.45 -9.12
C PHE A 542 -2.16 5.50 -10.32
N ASP A 543 -3.16 5.51 -11.18
CA ASP A 543 -3.16 4.79 -12.47
C ASP A 543 -2.48 5.58 -13.61
N PHE A 544 -1.85 6.72 -13.28
CA PHE A 544 -1.19 7.62 -14.22
C PHE A 544 0.13 8.22 -13.67
N GLY A 545 0.83 8.96 -14.54
CA GLY A 545 2.01 9.74 -14.17
C GLY A 545 3.27 8.90 -14.13
N ASP A 546 4.01 8.98 -13.04
CA ASP A 546 5.23 8.19 -12.82
C ASP A 546 4.95 6.78 -12.27
N TRP A 547 3.67 6.46 -12.01
CA TRP A 547 3.25 5.15 -11.51
C TRP A 547 3.08 4.12 -12.65
N PRO A 548 3.19 2.81 -12.38
CA PRO A 548 3.10 1.78 -13.42
C PRO A 548 1.67 1.56 -13.97
N ASP A 549 1.37 2.10 -15.15
CA ASP A 549 0.06 1.91 -15.84
C ASP A 549 -0.37 0.45 -16.00
N ALA A 550 0.58 -0.50 -16.05
CA ALA A 550 0.27 -1.91 -16.25
C ALA A 550 -0.47 -2.57 -15.07
N ALA A 551 -0.44 -1.94 -13.88
CA ALA A 551 -1.22 -2.38 -12.71
C ALA A 551 -2.71 -1.98 -12.80
N ASP A 552 -3.10 -1.19 -13.80
CA ASP A 552 -4.48 -0.74 -13.98
C ASP A 552 -5.32 -1.74 -14.80
N GLY A 553 -6.03 -2.64 -14.11
CA GLY A 553 -7.20 -3.35 -14.65
C GLY A 553 -6.92 -4.50 -15.60
N LEU A 554 -5.65 -4.79 -15.89
CA LEU A 554 -5.22 -5.96 -16.67
C LEU A 554 -4.73 -7.13 -15.80
N GLY A 555 -4.85 -7.01 -14.48
CA GLY A 555 -4.62 -8.08 -13.50
C GLY A 555 -3.28 -8.03 -12.76
N ALA A 556 -2.37 -7.13 -13.12
CA ALA A 556 -1.12 -6.95 -12.38
C ALA A 556 -1.36 -6.16 -11.09
N SER A 557 -0.78 -6.60 -9.98
CA SER A 557 -0.66 -5.80 -8.76
C SER A 557 0.46 -4.77 -8.88
N LEU A 558 0.39 -3.76 -8.02
CA LEU A 558 1.46 -2.81 -7.79
C LEU A 558 2.40 -3.37 -6.71
N GLU A 559 3.64 -3.62 -7.07
CA GLU A 559 4.65 -4.27 -6.24
C GLU A 559 5.80 -3.31 -5.91
N ARG A 560 6.18 -3.23 -4.64
CA ARG A 560 7.34 -2.47 -4.20
C ARG A 560 8.64 -3.17 -4.63
N ILE A 561 9.61 -2.39 -5.10
CA ILE A 561 10.89 -2.90 -5.63
C ILE A 561 11.92 -3.08 -4.52
N ASP A 562 12.00 -2.13 -3.59
CA ASP A 562 12.91 -2.16 -2.43
C ASP A 562 12.14 -1.81 -1.14
N GLY A 563 11.97 -2.81 -0.28
CA GLY A 563 11.33 -2.67 1.03
C GLY A 563 12.06 -1.74 2.01
N THR A 564 13.28 -1.29 1.69
CA THR A 564 14.06 -0.34 2.50
C THR A 564 14.02 1.09 1.98
N ALA A 565 13.47 1.32 0.78
CA ALA A 565 13.28 2.65 0.20
C ALA A 565 11.86 3.17 0.44
N ASN A 566 11.59 4.47 0.28
CA ASN A 566 10.31 5.10 0.60
C ASN A 566 9.14 4.51 -0.22
N GLY A 567 7.99 4.28 0.42
CA GLY A 567 6.77 3.77 -0.23
C GLY A 567 5.99 4.82 -1.01
N SER A 568 6.26 6.10 -0.79
CA SER A 568 5.63 7.21 -1.52
C SER A 568 6.40 7.61 -2.79
N ASP A 569 7.57 7.01 -3.05
CA ASP A 569 8.32 7.22 -4.30
C ASP A 569 7.80 6.26 -5.37
N ALA A 570 7.13 6.81 -6.39
CA ALA A 570 6.62 6.04 -7.53
C ALA A 570 7.71 5.20 -8.23
N GLY A 571 8.97 5.69 -8.24
CA GLY A 571 10.10 4.96 -8.81
C GLY A 571 10.50 3.70 -8.05
N ASN A 572 9.97 3.51 -6.85
CA ASN A 572 10.14 2.31 -6.04
C ASN A 572 8.99 1.28 -6.22
N TRP A 573 8.14 1.46 -7.23
CA TRP A 573 7.05 0.55 -7.54
C TRP A 573 7.10 0.09 -8.99
N ALA A 574 6.66 -1.15 -9.22
CA ALA A 574 6.51 -1.71 -10.55
C ALA A 574 5.28 -2.62 -10.59
N ALA A 575 4.69 -2.79 -11.77
CA ALA A 575 3.61 -3.74 -11.95
C ALA A 575 4.15 -5.18 -11.91
N ASN A 576 3.37 -6.11 -11.35
CA ASN A 576 3.65 -7.53 -11.38
C ASN A 576 3.90 -8.02 -12.81
N LYS A 577 4.97 -8.80 -13.02
CA LYS A 577 5.44 -9.22 -14.36
C LYS A 577 4.54 -10.25 -15.05
N ASP A 578 3.71 -10.96 -14.29
CA ASP A 578 2.88 -12.07 -14.78
C ASP A 578 1.41 -11.67 -14.94
N ASN A 579 1.07 -10.38 -14.79
CA ASN A 579 -0.31 -9.86 -14.78
C ASN A 579 -1.23 -10.57 -13.76
N ALA A 580 -0.67 -10.83 -12.58
CA ALA A 580 -1.36 -11.35 -11.40
C ALA A 580 -0.87 -10.58 -10.15
N GLY A 581 -0.87 -11.23 -8.98
CA GLY A 581 -0.16 -10.74 -7.80
C GLY A 581 0.70 -11.83 -7.17
N THR A 582 1.54 -11.43 -6.22
CA THR A 582 2.40 -12.29 -5.40
C THR A 582 1.99 -12.38 -3.91
N PRO A 583 0.70 -12.29 -3.52
CA PRO A 583 0.31 -12.23 -2.12
C PRO A 583 0.78 -13.46 -1.35
N GLY A 584 1.34 -13.21 -0.16
CA GLY A 584 2.01 -14.15 0.70
C GLY A 584 3.49 -14.41 0.36
N GLY A 585 4.12 -13.61 -0.51
CA GLY A 585 5.47 -13.90 -0.99
C GLY A 585 6.20 -12.72 -1.61
N MET A 586 7.41 -13.00 -2.12
CA MET A 586 8.29 -12.00 -2.71
C MET A 586 7.74 -11.45 -4.02
N ASN A 587 7.76 -10.12 -4.14
CA ASN A 587 7.38 -9.40 -5.34
C ASN A 587 8.18 -9.86 -6.55
N SER A 588 7.52 -9.93 -7.71
CA SER A 588 8.15 -10.27 -8.98
C SER A 588 9.23 -9.26 -9.42
N THR A 589 9.20 -8.05 -8.86
CA THR A 589 10.05 -6.91 -9.22
C THR A 589 11.31 -6.76 -8.36
N GLU A 590 11.39 -7.45 -7.21
CA GLU A 590 12.60 -7.46 -6.39
C GLU A 590 13.82 -7.99 -7.16
N SER A 591 15.00 -7.44 -6.86
CA SER A 591 16.23 -7.79 -7.57
C SER A 591 16.60 -9.26 -7.36
N PRO A 592 16.81 -10.04 -8.44
CA PRO A 592 17.30 -11.41 -8.33
C PRO A 592 18.59 -11.46 -7.50
N PRO A 593 18.84 -12.56 -6.75
CA PRO A 593 19.97 -12.64 -5.85
C PRO A 593 21.29 -12.22 -6.52
N ASN A 594 21.99 -11.28 -5.90
CA ASN A 594 23.25 -10.78 -6.42
C ASN A 594 24.34 -11.86 -6.35
N LYS A 595 25.53 -11.62 -6.93
CA LYS A 595 26.59 -12.64 -7.00
C LYS A 595 27.08 -13.16 -5.64
N ASP A 596 26.95 -12.41 -4.55
CA ASP A 596 27.33 -12.88 -3.22
C ASP A 596 26.21 -13.73 -2.60
N GLN A 597 24.95 -13.31 -2.76
CA GLN A 597 23.76 -14.10 -2.38
C GLN A 597 23.70 -15.42 -3.16
N GLN A 598 23.95 -15.41 -4.47
CA GLN A 598 24.08 -16.63 -5.28
C GLN A 598 25.16 -17.58 -4.73
N LYS A 599 26.29 -17.05 -4.24
CA LYS A 599 27.33 -17.90 -3.64
C LYS A 599 26.89 -18.50 -2.32
N CYS A 600 26.14 -17.77 -1.49
CA CYS A 600 25.52 -18.30 -0.28
C CYS A 600 24.64 -19.50 -0.61
N VAL A 601 23.59 -19.29 -1.43
CA VAL A 601 22.61 -20.32 -1.81
C VAL A 601 23.28 -21.56 -2.40
N ASN A 602 24.15 -21.36 -3.40
CA ASN A 602 24.85 -22.46 -4.06
C ASN A 602 25.78 -23.24 -3.11
N THR A 603 26.36 -22.59 -2.10
CA THR A 603 27.21 -23.27 -1.11
C THR A 603 26.35 -24.07 -0.14
N MET A 604 25.22 -23.51 0.30
CA MET A 604 24.29 -24.18 1.21
C MET A 604 23.65 -25.40 0.57
N ALA A 605 23.20 -25.33 -0.69
CA ALA A 605 22.69 -26.50 -1.43
C ALA A 605 23.71 -27.65 -1.52
N LYS A 606 25.00 -27.31 -1.67
CA LYS A 606 26.09 -28.29 -1.72
C LYS A 606 26.38 -28.92 -0.35
N ASP A 607 26.31 -28.14 0.72
CA ASP A 607 26.56 -28.62 2.07
C ASP A 607 25.35 -29.36 2.66
N PHE A 608 24.13 -28.95 2.34
CA PHE A 608 22.90 -29.71 2.57
C PHE A 608 22.99 -31.14 2.00
N ALA A 609 23.27 -31.25 0.68
CA ALA A 609 23.44 -32.56 0.04
C ALA A 609 24.63 -33.37 0.60
N ARG A 610 25.59 -32.73 1.28
CA ARG A 610 26.67 -33.42 2.01
C ARG A 610 26.16 -33.98 3.33
N VAL A 611 25.35 -33.24 4.08
CA VAL A 611 24.75 -33.69 5.34
C VAL A 611 23.84 -34.89 5.08
N VAL A 612 22.87 -34.78 4.16
CA VAL A 612 21.98 -35.87 3.73
C VAL A 612 22.80 -37.14 3.42
N LYS A 613 23.74 -37.04 2.48
CA LYS A 613 24.63 -38.16 2.11
C LYS A 613 25.42 -38.74 3.29
N THR A 614 25.77 -37.93 4.28
CA THR A 614 26.54 -38.38 5.45
C THR A 614 25.62 -39.08 6.44
N GLN A 615 24.42 -38.53 6.68
CA GLN A 615 23.38 -39.15 7.49
C GLN A 615 22.96 -40.50 6.89
N GLY A 616 22.65 -40.56 5.59
CA GLY A 616 22.31 -41.84 4.94
C GLY A 616 23.40 -42.90 5.10
N LYS A 617 24.69 -42.54 5.02
CA LYS A 617 25.78 -43.50 5.30
C LYS A 617 25.76 -44.02 6.73
N GLU A 618 25.38 -43.19 7.68
CA GLU A 618 25.27 -43.58 9.07
C GLU A 618 24.03 -44.45 9.30
N ASN A 619 22.88 -44.11 8.69
CA ASN A 619 21.69 -44.97 8.66
C ASN A 619 22.01 -46.36 8.11
N ALA A 620 22.77 -46.43 7.01
CA ALA A 620 23.20 -47.69 6.42
C ALA A 620 24.15 -48.49 7.32
N ASN A 621 25.00 -47.81 8.10
CA ASN A 621 25.86 -48.45 9.09
C ASN A 621 25.02 -49.01 10.25
N CYS A 622 24.05 -48.24 10.76
CA CYS A 622 23.14 -48.66 11.83
C CYS A 622 22.29 -49.87 11.44
N ILE A 623 21.73 -49.88 10.22
CA ILE A 623 20.98 -51.03 9.71
C ILE A 623 21.89 -52.25 9.54
N GLU A 624 23.13 -52.07 9.06
CA GLU A 624 24.09 -53.17 8.95
C GLU A 624 24.47 -53.75 10.31
N LEU A 625 24.75 -52.91 11.32
CA LEU A 625 25.07 -53.35 12.68
C LEU A 625 23.86 -53.98 13.38
N GLY A 626 22.68 -53.36 13.26
CA GLY A 626 21.42 -53.87 13.80
C GLY A 626 21.08 -55.24 13.24
N SER A 627 21.23 -55.43 11.92
CA SER A 627 21.02 -56.74 11.29
C SER A 627 21.98 -57.83 11.79
N LYS A 628 23.13 -57.48 12.39
CA LYS A 628 24.09 -58.45 12.93
C LYS A 628 23.97 -58.62 14.44
N GLY A 629 23.14 -57.82 15.11
CA GLY A 629 23.15 -57.71 16.58
C GLY A 629 24.43 -57.09 17.13
N ASP A 630 25.17 -56.32 16.33
CA ASP A 630 26.46 -55.72 16.67
C ASP A 630 26.35 -54.29 17.22
N LEU A 631 25.15 -53.83 17.58
CA LEU A 631 24.93 -52.53 18.22
C LEU A 631 25.45 -52.55 19.67
N ALA A 632 25.86 -51.38 20.17
CA ALA A 632 26.31 -51.25 21.55
C ALA A 632 25.17 -51.55 22.55
N ASP A 633 25.52 -52.03 23.75
CA ASP A 633 24.54 -52.38 24.78
C ASP A 633 23.56 -51.22 25.05
N GLY A 634 22.26 -51.50 24.94
CA GLY A 634 21.19 -50.53 25.17
C GLY A 634 20.92 -49.56 24.00
N VAL A 635 21.64 -49.69 22.88
CA VAL A 635 21.40 -48.90 21.66
C VAL A 635 20.46 -49.66 20.73
N THR A 636 19.30 -49.07 20.44
CA THR A 636 18.39 -49.57 19.40
C THR A 636 18.79 -49.07 18.01
N ILE A 637 18.22 -49.65 16.96
CA ILE A 637 18.43 -49.17 15.59
C ILE A 637 17.98 -47.72 15.46
N ASP A 638 16.83 -47.36 16.01
CA ASP A 638 16.31 -45.99 16.03
C ASP A 638 17.25 -45.01 16.75
N THR A 639 17.75 -45.41 17.91
CA THR A 639 18.72 -44.59 18.66
C THR A 639 20.05 -44.49 17.90
N CYS A 640 20.46 -45.53 17.18
CA CYS A 640 21.66 -45.52 16.37
C CYS A 640 21.61 -44.46 15.27
N LEU A 641 20.46 -44.26 14.61
CA LEU A 641 20.31 -43.28 13.52
C LEU A 641 20.69 -41.86 13.96
N THR A 642 20.43 -41.52 15.23
CA THR A 642 20.65 -40.17 15.78
C THR A 642 21.93 -40.02 16.60
N LEU A 643 22.57 -41.13 17.00
CA LEU A 643 23.77 -41.12 17.87
C LEU A 643 25.02 -40.54 17.19
N ASP A 644 25.16 -40.65 15.87
CA ASP A 644 26.37 -40.29 15.10
C ASP A 644 27.68 -40.76 15.77
N GLY A 645 27.77 -42.06 16.07
CA GLY A 645 28.89 -42.63 16.86
C GLY A 645 30.28 -42.43 16.25
N LEU A 646 30.36 -42.08 14.96
CA LEU A 646 31.60 -41.75 14.25
C LEU A 646 31.84 -40.25 14.09
N ALA A 647 30.99 -39.40 14.67
CA ALA A 647 31.01 -37.94 14.60
C ALA A 647 31.08 -37.38 13.16
N ARG A 648 30.57 -38.14 12.18
CA ARG A 648 30.66 -37.80 10.76
C ARG A 648 29.62 -36.76 10.39
N VAL A 649 28.40 -36.93 10.90
CA VAL A 649 27.29 -36.01 10.68
C VAL A 649 27.59 -34.70 11.39
N ALA A 650 28.01 -34.75 12.66
CA ALA A 650 28.45 -33.59 13.42
C ALA A 650 29.52 -32.79 12.69
N LYS A 651 30.54 -33.46 12.12
CA LYS A 651 31.57 -32.80 11.31
C LYS A 651 31.02 -32.16 10.03
N ALA A 652 30.01 -32.76 9.40
CA ALA A 652 29.33 -32.17 8.25
C ALA A 652 28.52 -30.93 8.66
N LYS A 653 27.77 -30.98 9.77
CA LYS A 653 27.03 -29.84 10.35
C LYS A 653 27.96 -28.68 10.70
N THR A 654 29.09 -28.94 11.38
CA THR A 654 30.11 -27.92 11.67
C THR A 654 30.64 -27.27 10.39
N LYS A 655 30.83 -28.05 9.33
CA LYS A 655 31.25 -27.51 8.04
C LYS A 655 30.16 -26.61 7.43
N THR A 656 28.90 -27.00 7.47
CA THR A 656 27.77 -26.18 7.00
C THR A 656 27.74 -24.84 7.74
N SER A 657 27.82 -24.86 9.07
CA SER A 657 27.87 -23.65 9.90
C SER A 657 29.05 -22.75 9.53
N THR A 658 30.25 -23.32 9.36
CA THR A 658 31.45 -22.57 8.95
C THR A 658 31.29 -21.92 7.57
N ASP A 659 30.74 -22.65 6.60
CA ASP A 659 30.52 -22.13 5.26
C ASP A 659 29.40 -21.08 5.24
N PHE A 660 28.36 -21.23 6.07
CA PHE A 660 27.28 -20.25 6.24
C PHE A 660 27.83 -18.92 6.78
N THR A 661 28.57 -18.94 7.89
CA THR A 661 29.23 -17.73 8.42
C THR A 661 30.16 -17.09 7.37
N LYS A 662 30.80 -17.89 6.52
CA LYS A 662 31.70 -17.35 5.50
C LYS A 662 30.97 -16.77 4.29
N ARG A 663 29.83 -17.33 3.90
CA ARG A 663 29.19 -17.06 2.60
C ARG A 663 27.88 -16.30 2.69
N CYS A 664 27.18 -16.39 3.81
CA CYS A 664 25.83 -15.90 3.98
C CYS A 664 25.73 -14.74 4.98
N THR A 665 26.74 -14.54 5.86
CA THR A 665 26.67 -13.45 6.85
C THR A 665 27.46 -12.20 6.45
N GLY A 666 27.05 -11.08 7.04
CA GLY A 666 27.60 -9.75 6.81
C GLY A 666 27.29 -9.18 5.43
N LEU A 667 27.92 -8.06 5.10
CA LEU A 667 27.69 -7.36 3.84
C LEU A 667 28.61 -7.86 2.72
N GLY A 668 28.06 -7.90 1.51
CA GLY A 668 28.73 -8.19 0.25
C GLY A 668 29.16 -6.92 -0.48
N LYS A 669 29.39 -7.06 -1.79
CA LYS A 669 29.73 -5.91 -2.64
C LYS A 669 28.54 -4.93 -2.69
N GLY A 670 28.80 -3.63 -2.49
CA GLY A 670 27.79 -2.58 -2.55
C GLY A 670 26.96 -2.40 -1.28
N GLY A 671 27.38 -2.99 -0.15
CA GLY A 671 26.66 -2.85 1.12
C GLY A 671 25.43 -3.74 1.27
N VAL A 672 25.10 -4.56 0.26
CA VAL A 672 23.96 -5.49 0.29
C VAL A 672 24.29 -6.72 1.16
N PRO A 673 23.36 -7.23 2.00
CA PRO A 673 23.54 -8.47 2.74
C PRO A 673 23.96 -9.65 1.84
N LYS A 674 24.85 -10.51 2.35
CA LYS A 674 25.21 -11.75 1.63
C LYS A 674 24.14 -12.84 1.74
N LEU A 675 23.23 -12.73 2.71
CA LEU A 675 22.09 -13.61 2.84
C LEU A 675 21.10 -13.24 1.72
N PRO A 676 20.62 -14.21 0.93
CA PRO A 676 19.56 -13.98 -0.03
C PRO A 676 18.23 -13.70 0.71
N PRO A 677 17.27 -13.03 0.05
CA PRO A 677 15.94 -12.81 0.62
C PRO A 677 15.02 -14.04 0.52
N PHE A 678 15.52 -15.16 -0.05
CA PHE A 678 14.84 -16.46 -0.05
C PHE A 678 15.88 -17.59 -0.07
N GLY A 679 15.50 -18.78 0.37
CA GLY A 679 16.38 -19.94 0.35
C GLY A 679 16.92 -20.29 1.75
N PRO A 680 18.25 -20.45 1.92
CA PRO A 680 18.82 -20.85 3.20
C PRO A 680 18.77 -19.71 4.23
N SER A 681 18.07 -19.92 5.36
CA SER A 681 17.96 -18.95 6.46
C SER A 681 18.93 -19.21 7.60
N ASP A 682 19.12 -20.48 8.00
CA ASP A 682 19.96 -20.87 9.14
C ASP A 682 20.68 -22.22 8.93
N PRO A 683 21.97 -22.34 9.29
CA PRO A 683 22.74 -23.57 9.09
C PRO A 683 22.26 -24.77 9.94
N GLU A 684 21.62 -24.53 11.08
CA GLU A 684 21.00 -25.57 11.91
C GLU A 684 19.68 -26.04 11.28
N ILE A 685 18.84 -25.14 10.77
CA ILE A 685 17.63 -25.53 10.01
C ILE A 685 18.00 -26.43 8.84
N ILE A 686 18.98 -26.01 8.03
CA ILE A 686 19.50 -26.81 6.89
C ILE A 686 19.99 -28.19 7.35
N SER A 687 20.71 -28.23 8.47
CA SER A 687 21.31 -29.47 8.97
C SER A 687 20.30 -30.40 9.63
N THR A 688 19.26 -29.86 10.24
CA THR A 688 18.18 -30.59 10.90
C THR A 688 17.24 -31.19 9.87
N ALA A 689 16.78 -30.39 8.89
CA ALA A 689 16.00 -30.87 7.75
C ALA A 689 16.69 -32.03 7.00
N ALA A 690 18.02 -31.96 6.84
CA ALA A 690 18.79 -33.02 6.20
C ALA A 690 18.86 -34.33 7.02
N VAL A 691 18.79 -34.25 8.35
CA VAL A 691 18.90 -35.41 9.24
C VAL A 691 17.54 -36.05 9.48
N ASP A 692 16.52 -35.23 9.74
CA ASP A 692 15.19 -35.70 10.12
C ASP A 692 14.54 -36.46 8.96
N GLU A 693 14.61 -35.94 7.74
CA GLU A 693 13.99 -36.58 6.57
C GLU A 693 14.72 -37.84 6.11
N GLU A 694 16.03 -37.96 6.36
CA GLU A 694 16.78 -39.21 6.16
C GLU A 694 16.36 -40.28 7.18
N GLY A 695 16.04 -39.88 8.42
CA GLY A 695 15.39 -40.76 9.40
C GLY A 695 13.98 -41.16 8.94
N GLY A 696 13.19 -40.18 8.49
CA GLY A 696 11.85 -40.39 7.93
C GLY A 696 11.83 -41.36 6.74
N LEU A 697 12.85 -41.33 5.88
CA LEU A 697 13.02 -42.29 4.79
C LEU A 697 13.18 -43.73 5.31
N MET A 698 13.85 -43.91 6.45
CA MET A 698 14.04 -45.25 7.05
C MET A 698 12.69 -45.76 7.55
N HIS A 699 11.94 -44.95 8.27
CA HIS A 699 10.63 -45.33 8.80
C HIS A 699 9.60 -45.55 7.70
N HIS A 700 9.65 -44.78 6.60
CA HIS A 700 8.72 -44.94 5.49
C HIS A 700 8.91 -46.29 4.80
N GLY A 701 10.13 -46.64 4.39
CA GLY A 701 10.36 -47.89 3.66
C GLY A 701 10.39 -49.13 4.54
N PHE A 702 11.04 -49.03 5.71
CA PHE A 702 11.32 -50.18 6.57
C PHE A 702 10.32 -50.33 7.71
N GLY A 703 9.38 -49.40 7.90
CA GLY A 703 8.33 -49.48 8.92
C GLY A 703 8.57 -48.59 10.14
N ALA A 704 7.49 -48.31 10.88
CA ALA A 704 7.50 -47.35 11.99
C ALA A 704 8.42 -47.75 13.17
N VAL A 705 8.66 -49.05 13.37
CA VAL A 705 9.53 -49.59 14.43
C VAL A 705 10.67 -50.35 13.79
N LEU A 706 11.84 -49.71 13.68
CA LEU A 706 12.96 -50.27 12.91
C LEU A 706 13.56 -51.52 13.57
N ASP A 707 13.62 -51.57 14.90
CA ASP A 707 14.11 -52.74 15.64
C ASP A 707 13.33 -54.03 15.34
N ALA A 708 12.03 -53.90 15.05
CA ALA A 708 11.17 -55.02 14.72
C ALA A 708 11.21 -55.38 13.23
N SER A 709 11.65 -54.45 12.38
CA SER A 709 11.48 -54.53 10.93
C SER A 709 12.79 -54.83 10.19
N ILE A 710 13.94 -54.49 10.77
CA ILE A 710 15.25 -54.89 10.22
C ILE A 710 15.47 -56.38 10.49
N LEU A 711 15.74 -57.13 9.42
CA LEU A 711 15.88 -58.57 9.48
C LEU A 711 17.24 -58.96 10.06
N ASP A 712 17.22 -59.87 11.04
CA ASP A 712 18.41 -60.43 11.66
C ASP A 712 19.14 -61.35 10.67
N ALA A 713 20.37 -61.00 10.31
CA ALA A 713 21.22 -61.72 9.37
C ALA A 713 21.62 -63.12 9.85
N ALA A 714 21.52 -63.41 11.16
CA ALA A 714 21.73 -64.75 11.69
C ALA A 714 20.57 -65.69 11.33
N THR A 715 19.36 -65.16 11.20
CA THR A 715 18.14 -65.95 10.90
C THR A 715 17.69 -65.81 9.45
N ASP A 716 17.86 -64.64 8.83
CA ASP A 716 17.58 -64.34 7.43
C ASP A 716 18.66 -63.44 6.80
N ALA A 717 19.82 -64.05 6.50
CA ALA A 717 20.92 -63.38 5.81
C ALA A 717 20.53 -62.80 4.44
N THR A 718 19.54 -63.40 3.76
CA THR A 718 19.14 -62.99 2.41
C THR A 718 18.26 -61.73 2.48
N GLY A 719 17.27 -61.73 3.38
CA GLY A 719 16.42 -60.58 3.66
C GLY A 719 17.21 -59.38 4.22
N ALA A 720 18.10 -59.62 5.19
CA ALA A 720 19.00 -58.57 5.71
C ALA A 720 19.86 -57.97 4.58
N LYS A 721 20.35 -58.81 3.65
CA LYS A 721 21.13 -58.31 2.51
C LYS A 721 20.30 -57.53 1.50
N CYS A 722 19.06 -57.95 1.26
CA CYS A 722 18.08 -57.22 0.45
C CYS A 722 17.88 -55.80 1.01
N GLN A 723 17.56 -55.67 2.30
CA GLN A 723 17.36 -54.38 2.97
C GLN A 723 18.57 -53.44 2.80
N GLN A 724 19.79 -53.93 3.06
CA GLN A 724 21.02 -53.16 2.90
C GLN A 724 21.28 -52.69 1.46
N LEU A 725 20.95 -53.51 0.45
CA LEU A 725 21.16 -53.17 -0.95
C LEU A 725 20.13 -52.18 -1.48
N ILE A 726 18.87 -52.31 -1.05
CA ILE A 726 17.80 -51.35 -1.34
C ILE A 726 18.11 -49.99 -0.72
N LEU A 727 18.51 -49.93 0.56
CA LEU A 727 18.90 -48.67 1.17
C LEU A 727 20.02 -47.96 0.41
N LYS A 728 21.08 -48.70 0.03
CA LYS A 728 22.18 -48.17 -0.80
C LYS A 728 21.71 -47.70 -2.18
N ARG A 729 20.58 -48.21 -2.67
CA ARG A 729 19.96 -47.78 -3.93
C ARG A 729 19.18 -46.50 -3.74
N LEU A 730 18.36 -46.40 -2.70
CA LEU A 730 17.58 -45.20 -2.35
C LEU A 730 18.50 -43.99 -2.11
N GLN A 731 19.58 -44.16 -1.35
CA GLN A 731 20.59 -43.11 -1.13
C GLN A 731 21.26 -42.61 -2.42
N LYS A 732 21.38 -43.48 -3.43
CA LYS A 732 21.90 -43.07 -4.75
C LYS A 732 20.86 -42.31 -5.56
N CYS A 733 19.59 -42.67 -5.43
CA CYS A 733 18.48 -41.96 -6.02
C CYS A 733 18.40 -40.55 -5.42
N GLU A 734 18.29 -40.42 -4.10
CA GLU A 734 18.26 -39.15 -3.37
C GLU A 734 19.48 -38.27 -3.67
N GLY A 735 20.69 -38.85 -3.60
CA GLY A 735 21.91 -38.13 -3.96
C GLY A 735 22.01 -37.77 -5.45
N THR A 736 21.09 -38.23 -6.30
CA THR A 736 20.93 -37.78 -7.70
C THR A 736 19.89 -36.67 -7.78
N LEU A 737 18.74 -36.81 -7.09
CA LEU A 737 17.71 -35.77 -6.93
C LEU A 737 18.35 -34.46 -6.43
N LEU A 738 19.09 -34.50 -5.31
CA LEU A 738 19.70 -33.30 -4.72
C LEU A 738 20.78 -32.67 -5.60
N LYS A 739 21.45 -33.45 -6.46
CA LYS A 739 22.42 -32.91 -7.43
C LYS A 739 21.75 -32.25 -8.63
N ASP A 740 20.56 -32.71 -8.98
CA ASP A 740 19.78 -32.12 -10.05
C ASP A 740 19.13 -30.83 -9.55
N PHE A 741 18.54 -30.84 -8.35
CA PHE A 741 18.09 -29.65 -7.64
C PHE A 741 19.20 -28.57 -7.56
N ALA A 742 20.36 -28.91 -6.99
CA ALA A 742 21.47 -27.94 -6.87
C ALA A 742 21.99 -27.43 -8.22
N ALA A 743 21.77 -28.18 -9.31
CA ALA A 743 22.14 -27.74 -10.64
C ALA A 743 21.11 -26.80 -11.26
N CYS A 744 19.83 -27.15 -11.17
CA CYS A 744 18.72 -26.30 -11.59
C CYS A 744 18.78 -24.96 -10.84
N LEU A 745 18.96 -25.01 -9.52
CA LEU A 745 19.11 -23.85 -8.65
C LEU A 745 20.23 -22.92 -9.14
N LYS A 746 21.40 -23.50 -9.39
CA LYS A 746 22.55 -22.76 -9.87
C LYS A 746 22.31 -22.11 -11.23
N SER A 747 21.69 -22.82 -12.16
CA SER A 747 21.38 -22.26 -13.48
C SER A 747 20.33 -21.17 -13.38
N GLY A 748 19.25 -21.39 -12.65
CA GLY A 748 18.13 -20.46 -12.55
C GLY A 748 18.52 -19.15 -11.86
N LEU A 749 19.31 -19.22 -10.78
CA LEU A 749 19.89 -18.03 -10.15
C LEU A 749 20.84 -17.27 -11.09
N ALA A 750 21.54 -17.97 -11.97
CA ALA A 750 22.46 -17.35 -12.91
C ALA A 750 21.73 -16.68 -14.09
N SER A 751 20.58 -17.22 -14.50
CA SER A 751 19.70 -16.67 -15.54
C SER A 751 18.61 -15.75 -15.02
N ALA A 752 18.51 -15.56 -13.70
CA ALA A 752 17.40 -14.87 -13.03
C ALA A 752 16.01 -15.49 -13.33
N SER A 753 15.96 -16.78 -13.66
CA SER A 753 14.69 -17.53 -13.74
C SER A 753 14.31 -18.17 -12.40
N ILE A 754 15.17 -18.02 -11.39
CA ILE A 754 14.89 -18.32 -9.98
C ILE A 754 15.27 -17.07 -9.20
N ASP A 755 14.27 -16.44 -8.63
CA ASP A 755 14.28 -15.13 -8.00
C ASP A 755 13.43 -15.09 -6.73
N ASN A 756 12.69 -16.15 -6.39
CA ASN A 756 11.95 -16.28 -5.14
C ASN A 756 11.83 -17.77 -4.73
N ALA A 757 11.22 -18.02 -3.55
CA ALA A 757 11.01 -19.37 -3.02
C ALA A 757 10.10 -20.26 -3.92
N ARG A 758 9.19 -19.66 -4.69
CA ARG A 758 8.27 -20.36 -5.61
C ARG A 758 8.99 -20.78 -6.89
N SER A 759 9.75 -19.89 -7.52
CA SER A 759 10.57 -20.24 -8.68
C SER A 759 11.69 -21.22 -8.31
N LEU A 760 12.18 -21.18 -7.06
CA LEU A 760 13.07 -22.20 -6.49
C LEU A 760 12.42 -23.59 -6.46
N ALA A 761 11.15 -23.68 -6.09
CA ALA A 761 10.42 -24.95 -6.02
C ALA A 761 10.34 -25.67 -7.38
N GLN A 762 10.42 -24.94 -8.49
CA GLN A 762 10.47 -25.53 -9.84
C GLN A 762 11.69 -26.44 -10.06
N CYS A 763 12.73 -26.32 -9.24
CA CYS A 763 13.89 -27.21 -9.31
C CYS A 763 13.65 -28.59 -8.70
N LEU A 764 12.60 -28.75 -7.90
CA LEU A 764 12.18 -30.03 -7.38
C LEU A 764 11.63 -30.87 -8.53
N GLY A 765 12.23 -32.03 -8.81
CA GLY A 765 11.76 -32.96 -9.85
C GLY A 765 11.95 -32.55 -11.30
N SER A 766 12.60 -31.42 -11.58
CA SER A 766 12.80 -30.91 -12.95
C SER A 766 13.51 -31.90 -13.89
N ASP A 767 14.28 -32.86 -13.35
CA ASP A 767 15.13 -33.84 -14.05
C ASP A 767 15.78 -33.27 -15.32
N VAL A 768 16.33 -32.07 -15.22
CA VAL A 768 16.84 -31.29 -16.36
C VAL A 768 17.97 -32.02 -17.11
N ARG A 769 18.55 -33.05 -16.50
CA ARG A 769 19.60 -33.90 -17.07
C ARG A 769 19.15 -35.30 -17.46
N GLY A 770 17.88 -35.67 -17.26
CA GLY A 770 17.34 -37.02 -17.49
C GLY A 770 18.03 -38.10 -16.65
N LYS A 771 18.59 -37.74 -15.50
CA LYS A 771 19.38 -38.61 -14.61
C LYS A 771 18.58 -39.13 -13.43
N VAL A 772 17.55 -38.41 -12.99
CA VAL A 772 16.68 -38.80 -11.88
C VAL A 772 15.85 -40.02 -12.30
N ALA A 773 15.20 -39.97 -13.46
CA ALA A 773 14.45 -41.10 -14.00
C ALA A 773 15.32 -42.37 -14.08
N ALA A 774 16.56 -42.25 -14.57
CA ALA A 774 17.49 -43.37 -14.65
C ALA A 774 17.99 -43.90 -13.28
N ALA A 775 17.93 -43.08 -12.23
CA ALA A 775 18.42 -43.44 -10.90
C ALA A 775 17.33 -43.97 -9.96
N CYS A 776 16.08 -43.51 -10.13
CA CYS A 776 15.00 -43.62 -9.15
C CYS A 776 13.78 -44.43 -9.65
N ASP A 777 13.39 -44.28 -10.93
CA ASP A 777 12.09 -44.74 -11.46
C ASP A 777 11.63 -46.15 -11.03
N ALA A 778 10.46 -46.22 -10.41
CA ALA A 778 9.78 -47.45 -10.02
C ALA A 778 9.33 -48.33 -11.20
N THR A 779 9.17 -47.78 -12.40
CA THR A 779 8.60 -48.50 -13.55
C THR A 779 9.69 -49.21 -14.36
N SER A 780 10.77 -48.52 -14.69
CA SER A 780 11.89 -49.02 -15.52
C SER A 780 13.28 -48.78 -14.91
N GLY A 781 13.35 -48.14 -13.74
CA GLY A 781 14.57 -47.65 -13.13
C GLY A 781 15.27 -48.64 -12.21
N ARG A 782 16.30 -48.10 -11.54
CA ARG A 782 17.27 -48.89 -10.77
C ARG A 782 16.76 -49.36 -9.41
N VAL A 783 15.70 -48.76 -8.87
CA VAL A 783 15.06 -49.21 -7.62
C VAL A 783 14.36 -50.54 -7.88
N ARG A 784 13.43 -50.59 -8.86
CA ARG A 784 12.74 -51.82 -9.26
C ARG A 784 13.70 -52.94 -9.64
N ALA A 785 14.73 -52.64 -10.43
CA ALA A 785 15.73 -53.64 -10.81
C ALA A 785 16.49 -54.21 -9.60
N GLU A 786 16.71 -53.43 -8.55
CA GLU A 786 17.34 -53.90 -7.33
C GLU A 786 16.38 -54.72 -6.46
N VAL A 787 15.09 -54.34 -6.35
CA VAL A 787 14.06 -55.16 -5.67
C VAL A 787 13.96 -56.53 -6.34
N ALA A 788 13.83 -56.55 -7.67
CA ALA A 788 13.76 -57.77 -8.45
C ALA A 788 14.98 -58.68 -8.25
N LYS A 789 16.19 -58.10 -8.30
CA LYS A 789 17.44 -58.85 -8.29
C LYS A 789 17.83 -59.35 -6.91
N SER A 790 17.67 -58.50 -5.91
CA SER A 790 18.27 -58.67 -4.59
C SER A 790 17.26 -59.09 -3.53
N CYS A 791 15.95 -58.97 -3.80
CA CYS A 791 14.88 -59.31 -2.88
C CYS A 791 13.96 -60.42 -3.45
N SER A 792 12.97 -60.08 -4.28
CA SER A 792 11.97 -61.04 -4.79
C SER A 792 12.62 -62.19 -5.59
N GLY A 793 13.60 -61.88 -6.44
CA GLY A 793 14.39 -62.88 -7.19
C GLY A 793 15.31 -63.75 -6.33
N LYS A 794 15.37 -63.48 -5.02
CA LYS A 794 16.03 -64.30 -3.99
C LYS A 794 15.05 -64.99 -3.04
N GLY A 795 13.74 -64.82 -3.25
CA GLY A 795 12.69 -65.42 -2.43
C GLY A 795 12.44 -64.69 -1.10
N VAL A 796 12.84 -63.42 -0.98
CA VAL A 796 12.57 -62.60 0.20
C VAL A 796 11.10 -62.17 0.20
N ALA A 797 10.42 -62.32 1.34
CA ALA A 797 9.06 -61.80 1.56
C ALA A 797 9.10 -60.27 1.68
N LEU A 798 8.54 -59.56 0.71
CA LEU A 798 8.69 -58.10 0.59
C LEU A 798 7.93 -57.33 1.67
N ASP A 799 6.77 -57.83 2.11
CA ASP A 799 5.98 -57.28 3.21
C ASP A 799 6.69 -57.38 4.56
N LEU A 800 7.53 -58.40 4.76
CA LEU A 800 8.39 -58.52 5.94
C LEU A 800 9.66 -57.68 5.82
N ALA A 801 10.25 -57.58 4.63
CA ALA A 801 11.47 -56.79 4.41
C ALA A 801 11.22 -55.29 4.38
N PHE A 802 10.04 -54.86 3.94
CA PHE A 802 9.63 -53.46 3.80
C PHE A 802 8.19 -53.26 4.31
N PRO A 803 7.94 -53.47 5.62
CA PRO A 803 6.58 -53.43 6.17
C PRO A 803 5.92 -52.05 6.03
N GLY A 804 6.69 -50.98 5.89
CA GLY A 804 6.17 -49.65 5.58
C GLY A 804 5.48 -49.54 4.21
N CYS A 805 5.77 -50.46 3.27
CA CYS A 805 5.09 -50.53 1.98
C CYS A 805 3.84 -51.43 1.97
N ALA A 806 3.64 -52.24 3.02
CA ALA A 806 2.44 -53.07 3.22
C ALA A 806 2.00 -53.91 2.00
N THR A 807 2.94 -54.43 1.21
CA THR A 807 2.64 -55.19 -0.01
C THR A 807 3.65 -56.31 -0.25
N THR A 808 3.19 -57.39 -0.89
CA THR A 808 4.03 -58.50 -1.35
C THR A 808 4.38 -58.40 -2.84
N ASP A 809 3.77 -57.46 -3.56
CA ASP A 809 3.99 -57.28 -4.99
C ASP A 809 5.30 -56.50 -5.24
N GLU A 810 6.12 -57.01 -6.15
CA GLU A 810 7.42 -56.42 -6.48
C GLU A 810 7.30 -55.01 -7.05
N ALA A 811 6.34 -54.78 -7.95
CA ALA A 811 6.17 -53.50 -8.59
C ALA A 811 5.62 -52.48 -7.59
N LEU A 812 4.63 -52.85 -6.78
CA LEU A 812 4.09 -51.97 -5.74
C LEU A 812 5.12 -51.64 -4.66
N THR A 813 5.97 -52.60 -4.28
CA THR A 813 7.10 -52.35 -3.35
C THR A 813 8.08 -51.35 -3.95
N ALA A 814 8.44 -51.52 -5.23
CA ALA A 814 9.34 -50.59 -5.91
C ALA A 814 8.74 -49.18 -6.03
N THR A 815 7.44 -49.06 -6.32
CA THR A 815 6.70 -47.79 -6.36
C THR A 815 6.70 -47.11 -5.00
N CYS A 816 6.32 -47.82 -3.94
CA CYS A 816 6.35 -47.29 -2.58
C CYS A 816 7.73 -46.71 -2.20
N LEU A 817 8.80 -47.46 -2.47
CA LEU A 817 10.16 -47.04 -2.11
C LEU A 817 10.68 -45.85 -2.97
N ASP A 818 10.27 -45.76 -4.24
CA ASP A 818 10.58 -44.60 -5.11
C ASP A 818 9.81 -43.35 -4.65
N THR A 819 8.51 -43.49 -4.36
CA THR A 819 7.68 -42.43 -3.77
C THR A 819 8.31 -41.93 -2.47
N ALA A 820 8.66 -42.84 -1.55
CA ALA A 820 9.26 -42.50 -0.27
C ALA A 820 10.51 -41.62 -0.41
N VAL A 821 11.44 -41.99 -1.29
CA VAL A 821 12.68 -41.24 -1.47
C VAL A 821 12.47 -39.89 -2.18
N ARG A 822 11.48 -39.79 -3.08
CA ARG A 822 11.12 -38.52 -3.75
C ARG A 822 10.46 -37.54 -2.80
N CYS A 823 9.49 -38.00 -2.02
CA CYS A 823 8.79 -37.22 -1.03
C CYS A 823 9.76 -36.67 0.03
N ARG A 824 10.59 -37.54 0.63
CA ARG A 824 11.56 -37.13 1.66
C ARG A 824 12.64 -36.18 1.11
N ALA A 825 13.10 -36.41 -0.12
CA ALA A 825 14.03 -35.48 -0.78
C ALA A 825 13.38 -34.10 -1.02
N CYS A 826 12.10 -34.04 -1.34
CA CYS A 826 11.37 -32.79 -1.50
C CYS A 826 11.14 -32.08 -0.16
N GLN A 827 10.59 -32.79 0.82
CA GLN A 827 10.32 -32.28 2.17
C GLN A 827 11.59 -31.71 2.80
N SER A 828 12.72 -32.40 2.64
CA SER A 828 14.01 -31.94 3.15
C SER A 828 14.50 -30.67 2.47
N VAL A 829 14.25 -30.49 1.17
CA VAL A 829 14.60 -29.25 0.45
C VAL A 829 13.65 -28.11 0.84
N ASN A 830 12.34 -28.36 0.91
CA ASN A 830 11.36 -27.35 1.37
C ASN A 830 11.74 -26.85 2.77
N ALA A 831 12.04 -27.75 3.70
CA ALA A 831 12.43 -27.39 5.06
C ALA A 831 13.80 -26.68 5.11
N ALA A 832 14.78 -27.08 4.29
CA ALA A 832 16.12 -26.50 4.34
C ALA A 832 16.29 -25.16 3.59
N PHE A 833 15.44 -24.90 2.60
CA PHE A 833 15.53 -23.72 1.73
C PHE A 833 14.24 -22.91 1.67
N GLU A 834 13.30 -23.18 2.58
CA GLU A 834 11.99 -22.51 2.63
C GLU A 834 11.30 -22.53 1.26
N ALA A 835 11.54 -23.60 0.49
CA ALA A 835 10.94 -23.75 -0.83
C ALA A 835 9.47 -24.17 -0.66
N VAL A 836 8.59 -23.63 -1.49
CA VAL A 836 7.13 -23.82 -1.36
C VAL A 836 6.61 -24.83 -2.40
N GLY A 837 7.36 -25.92 -2.60
CA GLY A 837 7.01 -26.93 -3.60
C GLY A 837 6.00 -27.95 -3.08
N ASP A 838 4.98 -28.26 -3.86
CA ASP A 838 4.12 -29.41 -3.59
C ASP A 838 4.92 -30.72 -3.82
N CYS A 839 5.16 -31.46 -2.73
CA CYS A 839 5.91 -32.70 -2.80
C CYS A 839 5.10 -33.86 -3.40
N ASP A 840 3.76 -33.80 -3.38
CA ASP A 840 2.91 -34.83 -3.98
C ASP A 840 3.08 -34.84 -5.51
N ALA A 841 3.26 -33.66 -6.12
CA ALA A 841 3.51 -33.54 -7.55
C ALA A 841 4.78 -34.29 -8.04
N LEU A 842 5.68 -34.68 -7.13
CA LEU A 842 6.95 -35.36 -7.45
C LEU A 842 6.87 -36.88 -7.46
N ASP A 843 5.82 -37.45 -6.90
CA ASP A 843 5.67 -38.90 -6.79
C ASP A 843 4.88 -39.48 -7.98
N ASN A 844 3.73 -38.87 -8.30
CA ASN A 844 2.78 -39.35 -9.30
C ASN A 844 2.25 -38.24 -10.23
N GLY A 845 2.60 -36.97 -9.95
CA GLY A 845 2.17 -35.81 -10.74
C GLY A 845 0.79 -35.25 -10.36
N SER A 846 0.25 -35.63 -9.21
CA SER A 846 -1.06 -35.21 -8.68
C SER A 846 -0.92 -34.77 -7.22
N ALA A 847 -1.67 -33.74 -6.81
CA ALA A 847 -1.74 -33.27 -5.43
C ALA A 847 -2.78 -34.06 -4.62
N ASP A 848 -2.44 -35.31 -4.23
CA ASP A 848 -3.38 -36.26 -3.63
C ASP A 848 -2.99 -36.80 -2.24
N ALA A 849 -2.07 -36.11 -1.53
CA ALA A 849 -1.53 -36.51 -0.24
C ALA A 849 -0.82 -37.87 -0.27
N SER A 850 -0.24 -38.21 -1.43
CA SER A 850 0.58 -39.41 -1.64
C SER A 850 1.92 -39.34 -0.90
N CYS A 851 2.46 -38.14 -0.66
CA CYS A 851 3.56 -37.93 0.25
C CYS A 851 3.03 -37.83 1.68
N PRO A 852 3.32 -38.82 2.55
CA PRO A 852 2.94 -38.70 3.95
C PRO A 852 3.67 -37.51 4.57
N GLY A 853 2.92 -36.65 5.26
CA GLY A 853 3.48 -35.62 6.13
C GLY A 853 4.38 -36.22 7.22
N PRO A 854 5.17 -35.39 7.91
CA PRO A 854 6.00 -35.83 9.03
C PRO A 854 5.20 -36.59 10.10
#